data_AF-R2SXU1-F1
#
_entry.id   AF-R2SXU1-F1
#
_cell.length_a   1.000
_cell.length_b   1.000
_cell.length_c   1.000
_cell.angle_alpha   90.00
_cell.angle_beta   90.00
_cell.angle_gamma   90.00
#
_symmetry.space_group_name_H-M   'P 1'
#
loop_
_entity.id
_entity.type
_entity.pdbx_description
1 polymer ?
#
loop_
_entity_poly.entity_id
_entity_poly.type
_entity_poly.pdbx_seq_one_letter_code
_entity_poly.pdbx_strand_id
1 'polypeptide(L)'
;MSCWEILGIEPTKELKQIKKAYAVKLKQLIPDEQPEEFQQLKEAFDWAVRYAKEETTAVPPPLHFEQPAPVSVNLEESMIESTFKEKLDQLVATDTFFDDLAAWEQLLADNQTWAIQEFIENSRVIQHFLVENFMYLARPILALLFQTFQLNELKNEATGQSLALPGFLYKREEIMQYPDFSFALWPELSAADRKDYFFYRYIYYYYLNSETLELVRLKEMAKKIENLFTNDGDFMLLQAWRKLIDVKGNLKQPLMMKEFSQLLDQAMRTAYGNKQLASFLLIYRRAWQTGELSEFNRVQIEEGAYLSIPFWQPYLSGMLYYQVADYSRAFACWQRVSYYQFVALQPYLRRVEGKLSNEEQDTFRQMRRFYDLEREPAVPVAQKKPRDTYKHLKVILILCVAVLTFYVRVFQTVKTSESKQDQIERLQLQQEKLKEIPSPFSIERLIGEDTDAVQQFVYYYLCTSDVQERQNFNNEMASWEVRELLSQHMNDEIRYPDATNLDFTFETDYATAQGHCQAVKYKGNTILIVKLNEDEKIVDILGQGWHEIDPAAFDELVADIQIRPSLTINFFISNYLVSEEREELLKEYPEYCTEEMLERLIQKQGEGPTEKYRNGTWQISSWQDQLYLVINDNQDQPGMILSFDEQGRLAHVYLDGWEAMDEKTVKQILDQRTAEKHDIL
;
A
#
# COMPACT_ATOMS: atom_id res chain seq x y z
N MET A 1 -28.72 -40.74 -4.79
CA MET A 1 -28.06 -39.84 -3.82
C MET A 1 -28.94 -38.63 -3.63
N SER A 2 -29.05 -38.10 -2.41
CA SER A 2 -29.71 -36.81 -2.20
C SER A 2 -28.82 -35.66 -2.69
N CYS A 3 -29.39 -34.51 -3.05
CA CYS A 3 -28.62 -33.31 -3.44
C CYS A 3 -27.61 -32.90 -2.35
N TRP A 4 -27.95 -33.13 -1.08
CA TRP A 4 -27.13 -32.87 0.10
C TRP A 4 -25.92 -33.81 0.19
N GLU A 5 -26.10 -35.09 -0.14
CA GLU A 5 -24.99 -36.06 -0.23
C GLU A 5 -24.01 -35.72 -1.38
N ILE A 6 -24.53 -35.22 -2.51
CA ILE A 6 -23.71 -34.81 -3.65
C ILE A 6 -22.89 -33.56 -3.31
N LEU A 7 -23.51 -32.57 -2.64
CA LEU A 7 -22.85 -31.36 -2.17
C LEU A 7 -21.95 -31.60 -0.95
N GLY A 8 -22.15 -32.69 -0.21
CA GLY A 8 -21.38 -33.03 0.99
C GLY A 8 -21.71 -32.16 2.20
N ILE A 9 -22.94 -31.64 2.29
CA ILE A 9 -23.42 -30.79 3.39
C ILE A 9 -24.78 -31.29 3.89
N GLU A 10 -25.13 -30.97 5.14
CA GLU A 10 -26.46 -31.23 5.69
C GLU A 10 -27.52 -30.31 5.05
N PRO A 11 -28.81 -30.70 5.02
CA PRO A 11 -29.90 -29.87 4.50
C PRO A 11 -29.97 -28.51 5.18
N THR A 12 -29.72 -27.45 4.42
CA THR A 12 -29.67 -26.08 4.93
C THR A 12 -30.45 -25.12 4.04
N LYS A 13 -30.93 -24.02 4.63
CA LYS A 13 -31.51 -22.89 3.88
C LYS A 13 -30.49 -21.75 3.67
N GLU A 14 -29.27 -21.92 4.17
CA GLU A 14 -28.21 -20.94 4.02
C GLU A 14 -27.60 -21.02 2.61
N LEU A 15 -28.02 -20.11 1.72
CA LEU A 15 -27.51 -20.00 0.34
C LEU A 15 -25.98 -19.92 0.27
N LYS A 16 -25.32 -19.33 1.28
CA LYS A 16 -23.86 -19.25 1.36
C LYS A 16 -23.21 -20.62 1.53
N GLN A 17 -23.73 -21.46 2.42
CA GLN A 17 -23.21 -22.82 2.64
C GLN A 17 -23.39 -23.71 1.39
N ILE A 18 -24.54 -23.58 0.71
CA ILE A 18 -24.85 -24.30 -0.53
C ILE A 18 -23.87 -23.92 -1.65
N LYS A 19 -23.57 -22.62 -1.81
CA LYS A 19 -22.60 -22.11 -2.80
C LYS A 19 -21.17 -22.54 -2.49
N LYS A 20 -20.76 -22.52 -1.22
CA LYS A 20 -19.43 -22.94 -0.78
C LYS A 20 -19.19 -24.42 -1.06
N ALA A 21 -20.16 -25.26 -0.71
CA ALA A 21 -20.11 -26.70 -0.98
C ALA A 21 -19.97 -27.02 -2.48
N TYR A 22 -20.73 -26.30 -3.31
CA TYR A 22 -20.65 -26.42 -4.77
C TYR A 22 -19.29 -25.99 -5.32
N ALA A 23 -18.74 -24.85 -4.89
CA ALA A 23 -17.45 -24.35 -5.35
C ALA A 23 -16.28 -25.29 -4.97
N VAL A 24 -16.30 -25.85 -3.75
CA VAL A 24 -15.29 -26.81 -3.29
C VAL A 24 -15.35 -28.10 -4.13
N LYS A 25 -16.55 -28.61 -4.41
CA LYS A 25 -16.73 -29.80 -5.25
C LYS A 25 -16.38 -29.53 -6.72
N LEU A 26 -16.67 -28.33 -7.23
CA LEU A 26 -16.38 -27.94 -8.60
C LEU A 26 -14.86 -27.83 -8.85
N LYS A 27 -14.09 -27.36 -7.86
CA LYS A 27 -12.61 -27.33 -7.93
C LYS A 27 -11.97 -28.71 -8.06
N GLN A 28 -12.70 -29.78 -7.72
CA GLN A 28 -12.23 -31.16 -7.78
C GLN A 28 -12.64 -31.88 -9.08
N LEU A 29 -13.47 -31.25 -9.91
CA LEU A 29 -14.00 -31.82 -11.14
C LEU A 29 -13.44 -31.09 -12.35
N ILE A 30 -12.88 -31.85 -13.30
CA ILE A 30 -12.47 -31.31 -14.60
C ILE A 30 -13.66 -31.48 -15.56
N PRO A 31 -14.35 -30.40 -15.98
CA PRO A 31 -15.62 -30.50 -16.71
C PRO A 31 -15.52 -31.25 -18.05
N ASP A 32 -14.34 -31.22 -18.69
CA ASP A 32 -14.08 -31.89 -19.96
C ASP A 32 -13.75 -33.39 -19.81
N GLU A 33 -13.33 -33.84 -18.63
CA GLU A 33 -12.97 -35.24 -18.36
C GLU A 33 -14.11 -36.01 -17.67
N GLN A 34 -14.98 -35.33 -16.92
CA GLN A 34 -16.07 -35.95 -16.14
C GLN A 34 -17.42 -35.21 -16.26
N PRO A 35 -18.01 -35.15 -17.47
CA PRO A 35 -19.21 -34.34 -17.75
C PRO A 35 -20.47 -34.82 -17.00
N GLU A 36 -20.62 -36.12 -16.76
CA GLU A 36 -21.79 -36.68 -16.03
C GLU A 36 -21.76 -36.30 -14.53
N GLU A 37 -20.57 -36.23 -13.93
CA GLU A 37 -20.39 -35.85 -12.52
C GLU A 37 -20.58 -34.34 -12.31
N PHE A 38 -20.11 -33.53 -13.26
CA PHE A 38 -20.38 -32.09 -13.29
C PHE A 38 -21.89 -31.78 -13.42
N GLN A 39 -22.60 -32.49 -14.29
CA GLN A 39 -24.05 -32.33 -14.45
C GLN A 39 -24.80 -32.70 -13.17
N GLN A 40 -24.42 -33.79 -12.50
CA GLN A 40 -25.02 -34.20 -11.22
C GLN A 40 -24.76 -33.19 -10.10
N LEU A 41 -23.56 -32.62 -10.04
CA LEU A 41 -23.22 -31.58 -9.07
C LEU A 41 -24.02 -30.30 -9.31
N LYS A 42 -24.19 -29.92 -10.58
CA LYS A 42 -24.96 -28.73 -10.97
C LYS A 42 -26.45 -28.89 -10.66
N GLU A 43 -27.04 -30.04 -10.97
CA GLU A 43 -28.44 -30.33 -10.65
C GLU A 43 -28.70 -30.38 -9.13
N ALA A 44 -27.76 -30.92 -8.35
CA ALA A 44 -27.82 -30.91 -6.90
C ALA A 44 -27.77 -29.49 -6.32
N PHE A 45 -26.90 -28.64 -6.86
CA PHE A 45 -26.79 -27.24 -6.46
C PHE A 45 -28.03 -26.42 -6.83
N ASP A 46 -28.52 -26.53 -8.06
CA ASP A 46 -29.71 -25.79 -8.52
C ASP A 46 -30.94 -26.17 -7.69
N TRP A 47 -31.07 -27.45 -7.33
CA TRP A 47 -32.13 -27.91 -6.43
C TRP A 47 -31.97 -27.34 -5.02
N ALA A 48 -30.76 -27.38 -4.44
CA ALA A 48 -30.50 -26.85 -3.10
C ALA A 48 -30.75 -25.34 -3.01
N VAL A 49 -30.38 -24.58 -4.06
CA VAL A 49 -30.66 -23.15 -4.18
C VAL A 49 -32.17 -22.87 -4.28
N ARG A 50 -32.93 -23.69 -5.01
CA ARG A 50 -34.40 -23.59 -5.05
C ARG A 50 -35.03 -23.92 -3.70
N TYR A 51 -34.56 -24.98 -3.05
CA TYR A 51 -35.00 -25.37 -1.70
C TYR A 51 -34.74 -24.28 -0.65
N ALA A 52 -33.62 -23.57 -0.74
CA ALA A 52 -33.32 -22.45 0.13
C ALA A 52 -34.20 -21.21 -0.13
N LYS A 53 -34.78 -21.10 -1.34
CA LYS A 53 -35.61 -19.96 -1.77
C LYS A 53 -37.13 -20.16 -1.57
N GLU A 54 -37.62 -21.39 -1.42
CA GLU A 54 -39.08 -21.67 -1.30
C GLU A 54 -39.52 -22.05 0.14
N GLU A 55 -40.67 -21.49 0.58
CA GLU A 55 -41.42 -21.94 1.76
C GLU A 55 -42.50 -22.98 1.37
N THR A 56 -42.17 -24.20 0.93
CA THR A 56 -43.12 -25.32 1.04
C THR A 56 -42.43 -26.70 1.04
N THR A 57 -42.90 -27.58 1.92
CA THR A 57 -42.60 -29.00 2.01
C THR A 57 -42.92 -29.76 0.71
N ALA A 58 -41.91 -30.30 0.03
CA ALA A 58 -42.07 -31.39 -0.93
C ALA A 58 -40.90 -32.39 -0.79
N VAL A 59 -41.26 -33.66 -0.58
CA VAL A 59 -40.36 -34.82 -0.47
C VAL A 59 -39.55 -34.98 -1.77
N PRO A 60 -38.24 -35.35 -1.71
CA PRO A 60 -37.43 -35.52 -2.92
C PRO A 60 -37.99 -36.67 -3.78
N PRO A 61 -38.23 -36.46 -5.09
CA PRO A 61 -38.54 -37.57 -5.99
C PRO A 61 -37.27 -38.41 -6.23
N PRO A 62 -37.41 -39.71 -6.54
CA PRO A 62 -36.25 -40.56 -6.89
C PRO A 62 -35.63 -40.06 -8.19
N LEU A 63 -34.31 -39.88 -8.19
CA LEU A 63 -33.51 -39.65 -9.39
C LEU A 63 -33.68 -40.85 -10.34
N HIS A 64 -34.48 -40.68 -11.39
CA HIS A 64 -34.52 -41.61 -12.52
C HIS A 64 -33.50 -41.15 -13.56
N PHE A 65 -32.53 -42.02 -13.84
CA PHE A 65 -31.55 -41.87 -14.91
C PHE A 65 -32.20 -42.20 -16.25
N GLU A 66 -32.49 -41.18 -17.05
CA GLU A 66 -32.66 -41.34 -18.50
C GLU A 66 -31.74 -40.36 -19.23
N GLN A 67 -30.81 -40.91 -20.02
CA GLN A 67 -29.87 -40.16 -20.87
C GLN A 67 -30.63 -39.37 -21.95
N PRO A 68 -30.33 -38.08 -22.19
CA PRO A 68 -30.83 -37.39 -23.36
C PRO A 68 -29.84 -37.43 -24.54
N ALA A 69 -30.39 -37.74 -25.72
CA ALA A 69 -29.77 -37.61 -27.03
C ALA A 69 -29.46 -36.13 -27.37
N PRO A 70 -28.59 -35.83 -28.36
CA PRO A 70 -28.05 -34.48 -28.55
C PRO A 70 -29.11 -33.55 -29.16
N VAL A 71 -29.36 -32.41 -28.49
CA VAL A 71 -30.21 -31.34 -29.01
C VAL A 71 -29.34 -30.10 -29.24
N SER A 72 -29.20 -29.75 -30.51
CA SER A 72 -28.62 -28.51 -31.01
C SER A 72 -29.42 -27.29 -30.52
N VAL A 73 -28.76 -26.36 -29.84
CA VAL A 73 -29.37 -25.10 -29.38
C VAL A 73 -29.08 -24.01 -30.42
N ASN A 74 -30.14 -23.54 -31.07
CA ASN A 74 -30.16 -22.28 -31.83
C ASN A 74 -30.10 -21.10 -30.86
N LEU A 75 -29.17 -20.19 -31.11
CA LEU A 75 -29.08 -18.86 -30.49
C LEU A 75 -29.95 -17.89 -31.30
N GLU A 76 -31.13 -17.53 -30.79
CA GLU A 76 -31.82 -16.31 -31.22
C GLU A 76 -32.29 -15.52 -29.99
N GLU A 77 -31.64 -14.36 -29.84
CA GLU A 77 -32.16 -13.07 -29.39
C GLU A 77 -33.01 -13.01 -28.11
N SER A 78 -32.34 -12.73 -26.97
CA SER A 78 -32.94 -12.04 -25.83
C SER A 78 -32.27 -10.67 -25.64
N MET A 79 -33.09 -9.65 -25.41
CA MET A 79 -32.74 -8.24 -25.30
C MET A 79 -31.44 -7.96 -24.53
N ILE A 80 -30.52 -7.22 -25.17
CA ILE A 80 -29.21 -6.86 -24.59
C ILE A 80 -29.44 -5.86 -23.46
N GLU A 81 -29.43 -6.33 -22.21
CA GLU A 81 -29.15 -5.47 -21.06
C GLU A 81 -27.73 -4.89 -21.23
N SER A 82 -27.56 -3.58 -21.01
CA SER A 82 -26.25 -2.94 -21.15
C SER A 82 -25.25 -3.54 -20.16
N THR A 83 -24.08 -3.94 -20.66
CA THR A 83 -23.03 -4.57 -19.87
C THR A 83 -22.50 -3.61 -18.79
N PHE A 84 -21.96 -4.14 -17.69
CA PHE A 84 -21.35 -3.31 -16.63
C PHE A 84 -20.30 -2.32 -17.18
N LYS A 85 -19.49 -2.77 -18.14
CA LYS A 85 -18.50 -1.94 -18.82
C LYS A 85 -19.14 -0.74 -19.55
N GLU A 86 -20.27 -0.93 -20.23
CA GLU A 86 -21.00 0.16 -20.88
C GLU A 86 -21.56 1.16 -19.86
N LYS A 87 -22.09 0.69 -18.73
CA LYS A 87 -22.57 1.57 -17.65
C LYS A 87 -21.42 2.39 -17.06
N LEU A 88 -20.25 1.78 -16.86
CA LEU A 88 -19.04 2.48 -16.43
C LEU A 88 -18.58 3.51 -17.47
N ASP A 89 -18.56 3.17 -18.76
CA ASP A 89 -18.17 4.09 -19.82
C ASP A 89 -19.14 5.28 -19.93
N GLN A 90 -20.44 5.05 -19.73
CA GLN A 90 -21.45 6.11 -19.63
C GLN A 90 -21.19 7.02 -18.43
N LEU A 91 -20.88 6.46 -17.25
CA LEU A 91 -20.52 7.23 -16.07
C LEU A 91 -19.28 8.09 -16.33
N VAL A 92 -18.23 7.52 -16.89
CA VAL A 92 -16.98 8.25 -17.20
C VAL A 92 -17.23 9.35 -18.24
N ALA A 93 -18.11 9.11 -19.21
CA ALA A 93 -18.47 10.09 -20.23
C ALA A 93 -19.26 11.31 -19.71
N THR A 94 -19.80 11.25 -18.48
CA THR A 94 -20.47 12.41 -17.86
C THR A 94 -19.50 13.53 -17.46
N ASP A 95 -18.19 13.24 -17.39
CA ASP A 95 -17.16 14.14 -16.84
C ASP A 95 -17.50 14.66 -15.42
N THR A 96 -18.29 13.92 -14.64
CA THR A 96 -18.58 14.19 -13.21
C THR A 96 -18.11 13.06 -12.29
N PHE A 97 -17.55 11.98 -12.85
CA PHE A 97 -17.15 10.77 -12.12
C PHE A 97 -16.06 10.97 -11.05
N PHE A 98 -15.45 12.16 -10.98
CA PHE A 98 -14.31 12.47 -10.11
C PHE A 98 -14.67 12.41 -8.62
N ASP A 99 -15.85 12.91 -8.22
CA ASP A 99 -16.31 12.98 -6.83
C ASP A 99 -17.79 12.60 -6.60
N ASP A 100 -18.51 12.21 -7.65
CA ASP A 100 -19.91 11.80 -7.56
C ASP A 100 -20.06 10.38 -6.99
N LEU A 101 -19.89 10.26 -5.67
CA LEU A 101 -20.00 9.00 -4.94
C LEU A 101 -21.35 8.31 -5.17
N ALA A 102 -22.45 9.07 -5.25
CA ALA A 102 -23.78 8.52 -5.44
C ALA A 102 -23.92 7.81 -6.80
N ALA A 103 -23.33 8.37 -7.86
CA ALA A 103 -23.31 7.73 -9.17
C ALA A 103 -22.49 6.43 -9.17
N TRP A 104 -21.39 6.37 -8.42
CA TRP A 104 -20.62 5.14 -8.22
C TRP A 104 -21.38 4.09 -7.40
N GLU A 105 -22.05 4.48 -6.31
CA GLU A 105 -22.92 3.58 -5.54
C GLU A 105 -24.05 3.02 -6.42
N GLN A 106 -24.64 3.84 -7.28
CA GLN A 106 -25.66 3.40 -8.23
C GLN A 106 -25.12 2.41 -9.27
N LEU A 107 -23.91 2.63 -9.79
CA LEU A 107 -23.25 1.69 -10.71
C LEU A 107 -23.03 0.31 -10.07
N LEU A 108 -22.79 0.27 -8.76
CA LEU A 108 -22.48 -0.93 -7.99
C LEU A 108 -23.67 -1.52 -7.23
N ALA A 109 -24.86 -0.92 -7.33
CA ALA A 109 -26.03 -1.29 -6.52
C ALA A 109 -26.44 -2.77 -6.68
N ASP A 110 -26.22 -3.33 -7.87
CA ASP A 110 -26.58 -4.71 -8.21
C ASP A 110 -25.50 -5.73 -7.79
N ASN A 111 -24.43 -5.32 -7.10
CA ASN A 111 -23.26 -6.18 -6.82
C ASN A 111 -23.59 -7.50 -6.10
N GLN A 112 -24.65 -7.54 -5.27
CA GLN A 112 -25.08 -8.73 -4.54
C GLN A 112 -25.83 -9.73 -5.43
N THR A 113 -26.29 -9.27 -6.60
CA THR A 113 -27.10 -10.06 -7.55
C THR A 113 -26.28 -10.63 -8.70
N TRP A 114 -25.06 -10.14 -8.93
CA TRP A 114 -24.16 -10.63 -9.99
C TRP A 114 -23.83 -12.12 -9.82
N ALA A 115 -23.78 -12.82 -10.95
CA ALA A 115 -23.20 -14.16 -10.97
C ALA A 115 -21.69 -14.11 -10.65
N ILE A 116 -21.10 -15.21 -10.18
CA ILE A 116 -19.66 -15.24 -9.82
C ILE A 116 -18.78 -14.85 -11.02
N GLN A 117 -19.09 -15.38 -12.20
CA GLN A 117 -18.34 -15.08 -13.42
C GLN A 117 -18.45 -13.59 -13.80
N GLU A 118 -19.66 -13.02 -13.68
CA GLU A 118 -19.91 -11.61 -13.93
C GLU A 118 -19.18 -10.71 -12.92
N PHE A 119 -19.16 -11.08 -11.63
CA PHE A 119 -18.41 -10.38 -10.60
C PHE A 119 -16.90 -10.36 -10.90
N ILE A 120 -16.34 -11.50 -11.34
CA ILE A 120 -14.93 -11.60 -11.73
C ILE A 120 -14.62 -10.70 -12.94
N GLU A 121 -15.49 -10.69 -13.94
CA GLU A 121 -15.36 -9.82 -15.12
C GLU A 121 -15.44 -8.34 -14.75
N ASN A 122 -16.40 -7.96 -13.89
CA ASN A 122 -16.55 -6.60 -13.39
C ASN A 122 -15.35 -6.18 -12.54
N SER A 123 -14.81 -7.08 -11.71
CA SER A 123 -13.58 -6.87 -10.94
C SER A 123 -12.40 -6.55 -11.87
N ARG A 124 -12.20 -7.34 -12.95
CA ARG A 124 -11.14 -7.07 -13.93
C ARG A 124 -11.33 -5.73 -14.65
N VAL A 125 -12.56 -5.37 -15.00
CA VAL A 125 -12.88 -4.06 -15.59
C VAL A 125 -12.48 -2.92 -14.65
N ILE A 126 -12.79 -3.04 -13.35
CA ILE A 126 -12.44 -2.02 -12.35
C ILE A 126 -10.94 -1.96 -12.09
N GLN A 127 -10.25 -3.10 -12.02
CA GLN A 127 -8.79 -3.15 -11.87
C GLN A 127 -8.10 -2.39 -13.02
N HIS A 128 -8.49 -2.66 -14.28
CA HIS A 128 -7.95 -1.93 -15.44
C HIS A 128 -8.31 -0.45 -15.41
N PHE A 129 -9.54 -0.11 -15.03
CA PHE A 129 -9.97 1.29 -14.91
C PHE A 129 -9.15 2.05 -13.87
N LEU A 130 -8.89 1.46 -12.70
CA LEU A 130 -8.12 2.07 -11.62
C LEU A 130 -6.67 2.33 -12.04
N VAL A 131 -6.02 1.39 -12.71
CA VAL A 131 -4.65 1.54 -13.23
C VAL A 131 -4.49 2.83 -14.06
N GLU A 132 -5.51 3.16 -14.85
CA GLU A 132 -5.50 4.32 -15.75
C GLU A 132 -6.05 5.60 -15.09
N ASN A 133 -6.98 5.48 -14.15
CA ASN A 133 -7.82 6.61 -13.73
C ASN A 133 -7.81 6.93 -12.23
N PHE A 134 -7.09 6.18 -11.38
CA PHE A 134 -7.10 6.42 -9.92
C PHE A 134 -6.77 7.87 -9.54
N MET A 135 -5.88 8.53 -10.31
CA MET A 135 -5.47 9.91 -10.08
C MET A 135 -6.58 10.95 -10.29
N TYR A 136 -7.73 10.53 -10.79
CA TYR A 136 -8.91 11.34 -11.04
C TYR A 136 -10.06 11.03 -10.08
N LEU A 137 -9.86 10.17 -9.07
CA LEU A 137 -10.94 9.71 -8.20
C LEU A 137 -10.75 10.22 -6.79
N ALA A 138 -11.81 10.77 -6.20
CA ALA A 138 -11.84 11.09 -4.80
C ALA A 138 -11.64 9.82 -3.95
N ARG A 139 -10.96 9.95 -2.81
CA ARG A 139 -10.64 8.82 -1.93
C ARG A 139 -11.86 8.00 -1.48
N PRO A 140 -13.05 8.58 -1.22
CA PRO A 140 -14.25 7.79 -0.93
C PRO A 140 -14.65 6.82 -2.06
N ILE A 141 -14.44 7.20 -3.33
CA ILE A 141 -14.73 6.35 -4.49
C ILE A 141 -13.72 5.21 -4.58
N LEU A 142 -12.42 5.51 -4.40
CA LEU A 142 -11.38 4.49 -4.34
C LEU A 142 -11.68 3.46 -3.24
N ALA A 143 -12.03 3.91 -2.04
CA ALA A 143 -12.39 3.05 -0.92
C ALA A 143 -13.61 2.17 -1.24
N LEU A 144 -14.66 2.74 -1.85
CA LEU A 144 -15.85 1.99 -2.29
C LEU A 144 -15.49 0.87 -3.28
N LEU A 145 -14.65 1.16 -4.28
CA LEU A 145 -14.22 0.19 -5.28
C LEU A 145 -13.35 -0.91 -4.68
N PHE A 146 -12.38 -0.55 -3.85
CA PHE A 146 -11.54 -1.51 -3.15
C PHE A 146 -12.34 -2.46 -2.26
N GLN A 147 -13.33 -1.92 -1.53
CA GLN A 147 -14.21 -2.72 -0.70
C GLN A 147 -15.11 -3.64 -1.53
N THR A 148 -15.75 -3.10 -2.58
CA THR A 148 -16.74 -3.84 -3.37
C THR A 148 -16.12 -5.05 -4.07
N PHE A 149 -14.90 -4.90 -4.57
CA PHE A 149 -14.21 -5.94 -5.34
C PHE A 149 -13.10 -6.66 -4.56
N GLN A 150 -12.99 -6.41 -3.24
CA GLN A 150 -11.98 -7.03 -2.36
C GLN A 150 -10.55 -6.89 -2.92
N LEU A 151 -10.24 -5.71 -3.47
CA LEU A 151 -9.02 -5.52 -4.28
C LEU A 151 -7.70 -5.67 -3.48
N ASN A 152 -7.77 -5.56 -2.15
CA ASN A 152 -6.63 -5.80 -1.26
C ASN A 152 -6.27 -7.29 -1.14
N GLU A 153 -7.27 -8.16 -1.27
CA GLU A 153 -7.12 -9.61 -1.10
C GLU A 153 -6.62 -10.30 -2.37
N LEU A 154 -6.70 -9.59 -3.50
CA LEU A 154 -6.20 -10.06 -4.79
C LEU A 154 -4.68 -10.31 -4.70
N LYS A 155 -4.29 -11.55 -5.02
CA LYS A 155 -2.90 -12.00 -5.08
C LYS A 155 -2.61 -12.54 -6.48
N ASN A 156 -1.32 -12.56 -6.83
CA ASN A 156 -0.89 -13.24 -8.04
C ASN A 156 -0.97 -14.76 -7.82
N GLU A 157 -1.74 -15.48 -8.64
CA GLU A 157 -1.87 -16.93 -8.57
C GLU A 157 -1.10 -17.61 -9.71
N ALA A 158 -0.19 -18.52 -9.37
CA ALA A 158 0.76 -19.16 -10.30
C ALA A 158 0.11 -20.10 -11.35
N THR A 159 -1.17 -20.44 -11.20
CA THR A 159 -1.87 -21.46 -12.00
C THR A 159 -2.46 -20.93 -13.32
N GLY A 160 -2.18 -19.67 -13.70
CA GLY A 160 -2.78 -19.03 -14.88
C GLY A 160 -4.26 -18.67 -14.71
N GLN A 161 -4.80 -18.79 -13.49
CA GLN A 161 -6.19 -18.46 -13.13
C GLN A 161 -6.31 -17.17 -12.31
N SER A 162 -5.25 -16.36 -12.24
CA SER A 162 -5.19 -15.16 -11.41
C SER A 162 -6.39 -14.22 -11.66
N LEU A 163 -7.07 -13.89 -10.56
CA LEU A 163 -8.12 -12.87 -10.52
C LEU A 163 -7.54 -11.44 -10.51
N ALA A 164 -6.28 -11.31 -10.11
CA ALA A 164 -5.55 -10.06 -10.05
C ALA A 164 -4.83 -9.77 -11.37
N LEU A 165 -5.03 -8.58 -11.93
CA LEU A 165 -4.28 -8.11 -13.10
C LEU A 165 -2.89 -7.63 -12.65
N PRO A 166 -1.80 -8.04 -13.33
CA PRO A 166 -0.44 -7.63 -12.97
C PRO A 166 -0.26 -6.11 -12.88
N GLY A 167 -0.82 -5.37 -13.85
CA GLY A 167 -0.78 -3.90 -13.84
C GLY A 167 -1.51 -3.27 -12.65
N PHE A 168 -2.57 -3.91 -12.15
CA PHE A 168 -3.26 -3.47 -10.95
C PHE A 168 -2.42 -3.75 -9.70
N LEU A 169 -1.85 -4.95 -9.56
CA LEU A 169 -0.96 -5.29 -8.45
C LEU A 169 0.24 -4.34 -8.37
N TYR A 170 0.86 -4.03 -9.52
CA TYR A 170 1.97 -3.07 -9.62
C TYR A 170 1.58 -1.67 -9.13
N LYS A 171 0.36 -1.20 -9.43
CA LYS A 171 -0.12 0.13 -9.01
C LYS A 171 -0.83 0.15 -7.67
N ARG A 172 -1.13 -1.00 -7.06
CA ARG A 172 -1.99 -1.08 -5.88
C ARG A 172 -1.50 -0.20 -4.73
N GLU A 173 -0.22 -0.28 -4.40
CA GLU A 173 0.39 0.56 -3.35
C GLU A 173 0.30 2.06 -3.68
N GLU A 174 0.54 2.44 -4.94
CA GLU A 174 0.42 3.82 -5.40
C GLU A 174 -1.03 4.33 -5.26
N ILE A 175 -2.01 3.49 -5.59
CA ILE A 175 -3.44 3.81 -5.47
C ILE A 175 -3.86 3.92 -3.99
N MET A 176 -3.35 3.03 -3.13
CA MET A 176 -3.64 3.04 -1.69
C MET A 176 -3.05 4.26 -0.97
N GLN A 177 -1.84 4.67 -1.38
CA GLN A 177 -1.16 5.84 -0.86
C GLN A 177 -1.61 7.15 -1.54
N TYR A 178 -2.63 7.08 -2.40
CA TYR A 178 -3.16 8.24 -3.09
C TYR A 178 -3.72 9.27 -2.09
N PRO A 179 -3.29 10.54 -2.18
CA PRO A 179 -3.75 11.58 -1.28
C PRO A 179 -5.27 11.84 -1.44
N ASP A 180 -5.93 12.20 -0.35
CA ASP A 180 -7.32 12.67 -0.33
C ASP A 180 -7.45 14.07 -0.95
N PHE A 181 -7.27 14.15 -2.27
CA PHE A 181 -7.48 15.36 -3.05
C PHE A 181 -8.97 15.65 -3.26
N SER A 182 -9.31 16.92 -3.17
CA SER A 182 -10.65 17.42 -3.51
C SER A 182 -10.78 17.56 -5.02
N PHE A 183 -11.83 16.96 -5.58
CA PHE A 183 -12.22 17.13 -6.98
C PHE A 183 -13.41 18.07 -7.17
N ALA A 184 -14.02 18.56 -6.09
CA ALA A 184 -15.20 19.43 -6.10
C ALA A 184 -15.05 20.76 -6.86
N LEU A 185 -13.82 21.12 -7.26
CA LEU A 185 -13.56 22.27 -8.13
C LEU A 185 -13.86 21.98 -9.61
N TRP A 186 -14.17 20.74 -10.01
CA TRP A 186 -14.43 20.36 -11.39
C TRP A 186 -15.51 21.22 -12.10
N PRO A 187 -16.57 21.75 -11.44
CA PRO A 187 -17.55 22.62 -12.09
C PRO A 187 -16.98 23.99 -12.49
N GLU A 188 -15.90 24.43 -11.83
CA GLU A 188 -15.21 25.69 -12.13
C GLU A 188 -14.19 25.52 -13.26
N LEU A 189 -13.86 24.28 -13.63
CA LEU A 189 -13.00 23.93 -14.76
C LEU A 189 -13.82 23.70 -16.03
N SER A 190 -13.25 24.08 -17.18
CA SER A 190 -13.80 23.68 -18.48
C SER A 190 -13.70 22.17 -18.65
N ALA A 191 -14.67 21.53 -19.32
CA ALA A 191 -14.68 20.07 -19.50
C ALA A 191 -13.38 19.54 -20.13
N ALA A 192 -12.82 20.28 -21.09
CA ALA A 192 -11.55 19.92 -21.75
C ALA A 192 -10.34 20.00 -20.82
N ASP A 193 -10.38 20.84 -19.79
CA ASP A 193 -9.22 21.09 -18.91
C ASP A 193 -9.23 20.22 -17.64
N ARG A 194 -10.35 19.58 -17.28
CA ARG A 194 -10.51 18.84 -16.01
C ARG A 194 -9.44 17.79 -15.79
N LYS A 195 -9.29 16.86 -16.75
CA LYS A 195 -8.33 15.75 -16.65
C LYS A 195 -6.89 16.27 -16.62
N ASP A 196 -6.56 17.19 -17.52
CA ASP A 196 -5.25 17.84 -17.56
C ASP A 196 -4.91 18.51 -16.23
N TYR A 197 -5.86 19.26 -15.64
CA TYR A 197 -5.66 19.93 -14.37
C TYR A 197 -5.34 18.95 -13.23
N PHE A 198 -6.20 17.94 -13.05
CA PHE A 198 -6.03 16.94 -11.99
C PHE A 198 -4.77 16.11 -12.19
N PHE A 199 -4.43 15.78 -13.44
CA PHE A 199 -3.18 15.14 -13.80
C PHE A 199 -1.97 15.98 -13.39
N TYR A 200 -1.90 17.25 -13.81
CA TYR A 200 -0.77 18.12 -13.45
C TYR A 200 -0.66 18.33 -11.94
N ARG A 201 -1.78 18.44 -11.21
CA ARG A 201 -1.80 18.53 -9.75
C ARG A 201 -1.22 17.28 -9.09
N TYR A 202 -1.62 16.10 -9.56
CA TYR A 202 -1.05 14.83 -9.11
C TYR A 202 0.46 14.75 -9.39
N ILE A 203 0.88 15.06 -10.61
CA ILE A 203 2.30 15.02 -11.00
C ILE A 203 3.13 16.03 -10.19
N TYR A 204 2.58 17.19 -9.85
CA TYR A 204 3.23 18.15 -8.96
C TYR A 204 3.45 17.55 -7.56
N TYR A 205 2.44 16.90 -6.99
CA TYR A 205 2.56 16.17 -5.73
C TYR A 205 3.58 15.03 -5.82
N TYR A 206 3.56 14.24 -6.89
CA TYR A 206 4.51 13.15 -7.12
C TYR A 206 5.97 13.66 -7.08
N TYR A 207 6.28 14.75 -7.80
CA TYR A 207 7.62 15.35 -7.77
C TYR A 207 7.98 16.06 -6.45
N LEU A 208 6.99 16.40 -5.60
CA LEU A 208 7.29 16.84 -4.24
C LEU A 208 7.71 15.69 -3.35
N ASN A 209 7.26 14.47 -3.66
CA ASN A 209 7.53 13.26 -2.89
C ASN A 209 8.74 12.46 -3.41
N SER A 210 9.37 12.89 -4.51
CA SER A 210 10.54 12.21 -5.07
C SER A 210 11.82 12.49 -4.26
N GLU A 211 12.69 11.49 -4.19
CA GLU A 211 13.98 11.59 -3.49
C GLU A 211 14.86 12.70 -4.07
N THR A 212 14.90 12.78 -5.40
CA THR A 212 15.53 13.88 -6.12
C THR A 212 14.50 14.97 -6.35
N LEU A 213 14.76 16.14 -5.78
CA LEU A 213 13.85 17.27 -5.90
C LEU A 213 13.92 17.87 -7.31
N GLU A 214 12.99 17.50 -8.19
CA GLU A 214 13.00 17.89 -9.60
C GLU A 214 12.52 19.34 -9.82
N LEU A 215 13.33 20.31 -9.40
CA LEU A 215 13.00 21.75 -9.40
C LEU A 215 12.48 22.28 -10.75
N VAL A 216 13.02 21.77 -11.86
CA VAL A 216 12.63 22.20 -13.20
C VAL A 216 11.22 21.69 -13.53
N ARG A 217 10.95 20.40 -13.29
CA ARG A 217 9.65 19.79 -13.56
C ARG A 217 8.56 20.33 -12.65
N LEU A 218 8.86 20.55 -11.36
CA LEU A 218 7.94 21.20 -10.42
C LEU A 218 7.52 22.60 -10.87
N LYS A 219 8.46 23.43 -11.34
CA LYS A 219 8.14 24.77 -11.85
C LYS A 219 7.32 24.70 -13.13
N GLU A 220 7.61 23.73 -14.00
CA GLU A 220 6.83 23.50 -15.21
C GLU A 220 5.39 23.11 -14.87
N MET A 221 5.20 22.13 -13.98
CA MET A 221 3.86 21.69 -13.56
C MET A 221 3.08 22.80 -12.86
N ALA A 222 3.72 23.54 -11.94
CA ALA A 222 3.09 24.69 -11.29
C ALA A 222 2.56 25.70 -12.30
N LYS A 223 3.35 26.02 -13.34
CA LYS A 223 2.92 26.93 -14.41
C LYS A 223 1.75 26.35 -15.22
N LYS A 224 1.74 25.05 -15.52
CA LYS A 224 0.63 24.39 -16.21
C LYS A 224 -0.67 24.49 -15.39
N ILE A 225 -0.59 24.21 -14.09
CA ILE A 225 -1.71 24.32 -13.16
C ILE A 225 -2.22 25.77 -13.09
N GLU A 226 -1.33 26.74 -12.82
CA GLU A 226 -1.67 28.15 -12.68
C GLU A 226 -2.27 28.76 -13.95
N ASN A 227 -1.90 28.27 -15.14
CA ASN A 227 -2.50 28.71 -16.40
C ASN A 227 -3.94 28.22 -16.58
N LEU A 228 -4.28 27.06 -15.99
CA LEU A 228 -5.61 26.45 -16.11
C LEU A 228 -6.54 26.97 -15.01
N PHE A 229 -6.10 26.93 -13.75
CA PHE A 229 -6.91 27.35 -12.61
C PHE A 229 -6.04 27.66 -11.37
N THR A 230 -6.38 28.75 -10.68
CA THR A 230 -5.56 29.31 -9.59
C THR A 230 -6.22 29.23 -8.22
N ASN A 231 -7.52 28.94 -8.14
CA ASN A 231 -8.29 28.95 -6.89
C ASN A 231 -8.47 27.54 -6.29
N ASP A 232 -7.41 26.73 -6.32
CA ASP A 232 -7.38 25.40 -5.72
C ASP A 232 -6.62 25.41 -4.40
N GLY A 233 -7.32 25.16 -3.30
CA GLY A 233 -6.69 25.12 -1.98
C GLY A 233 -5.74 23.94 -1.81
N ASP A 234 -5.98 22.78 -2.43
CA ASP A 234 -5.05 21.66 -2.37
C ASP A 234 -3.71 22.03 -3.01
N PHE A 235 -3.76 22.64 -4.20
CA PHE A 235 -2.56 23.11 -4.86
C PHE A 235 -1.84 24.20 -4.06
N MET A 236 -2.56 25.16 -3.47
CA MET A 236 -1.97 26.17 -2.59
C MET A 236 -1.30 25.56 -1.34
N LEU A 237 -1.89 24.51 -0.76
CA LEU A 237 -1.29 23.77 0.36
C LEU A 237 -0.01 23.04 -0.07
N LEU A 238 -0.01 22.42 -1.27
CA LEU A 238 1.20 21.83 -1.85
C LEU A 238 2.29 22.88 -2.11
N GLN A 239 1.93 24.08 -2.58
CA GLN A 239 2.85 25.20 -2.73
C GLN A 239 3.39 25.69 -1.38
N ALA A 240 2.56 25.73 -0.34
CA ALA A 240 2.99 26.07 1.02
C ALA A 240 3.97 25.01 1.58
N TRP A 241 3.69 23.73 1.37
CA TRP A 241 4.61 22.64 1.71
C TRP A 241 5.94 22.77 0.97
N ARG A 242 5.89 23.04 -0.34
CA ARG A 242 7.06 23.30 -1.17
C ARG A 242 7.93 24.43 -0.61
N LYS A 243 7.30 25.51 -0.14
CA LYS A 243 8.02 26.63 0.50
C LYS A 243 8.76 26.18 1.77
N LEU A 244 8.18 25.27 2.57
CA LEU A 244 8.88 24.69 3.73
C LEU A 244 10.13 23.92 3.30
N ILE A 245 10.05 23.13 2.22
CA ILE A 245 11.20 22.40 1.67
C ILE A 245 12.28 23.40 1.22
N ASP A 246 11.91 24.45 0.49
CA ASP A 246 12.86 25.48 -0.01
C ASP A 246 13.65 26.15 1.11
N VAL A 247 13.00 26.38 2.25
CA VAL A 247 13.62 26.99 3.44
C VAL A 247 14.17 25.98 4.43
N LYS A 248 14.20 24.69 4.08
CA LYS A 248 14.71 23.62 4.96
C LYS A 248 14.00 23.61 6.32
N GLY A 249 12.68 23.77 6.29
CA GLY A 249 11.80 23.89 7.45
C GLY A 249 11.96 25.17 8.27
N ASN A 250 12.90 26.05 7.95
CA ASN A 250 13.23 27.19 8.80
C ASN A 250 12.49 28.48 8.42
N LEU A 251 11.43 28.78 9.15
CA LEU A 251 10.60 29.97 8.94
C LEU A 251 11.03 31.21 9.75
N LYS A 252 12.26 31.28 10.28
CA LYS A 252 12.73 32.48 11.02
C LYS A 252 12.78 33.74 10.18
N GLN A 253 12.97 33.62 8.87
CA GLN A 253 13.03 34.79 7.99
C GLN A 253 11.62 35.38 7.81
N PRO A 254 11.39 36.67 8.16
CA PRO A 254 10.05 37.26 8.10
C PRO A 254 9.42 37.22 6.71
N LEU A 255 10.22 37.36 5.65
CA LEU A 255 9.73 37.27 4.27
C LEU A 255 9.21 35.86 3.95
N MET A 256 9.95 34.82 4.32
CA MET A 256 9.56 33.43 4.08
C MET A 256 8.30 33.06 4.88
N MET A 257 8.24 33.46 6.16
CA MET A 257 7.04 33.31 6.99
C MET A 257 5.83 33.99 6.35
N LYS A 258 6.01 35.20 5.80
CA LYS A 258 4.94 35.94 5.14
C LYS A 258 4.45 35.23 3.89
N GLU A 259 5.34 34.83 2.98
CA GLU A 259 4.98 34.12 1.74
C GLU A 259 4.26 32.80 2.04
N PHE A 260 4.79 32.02 2.98
CA PHE A 260 4.17 30.78 3.45
C PHE A 260 2.77 31.03 4.04
N SER A 261 2.64 32.02 4.91
CA SER A 261 1.37 32.35 5.55
C SER A 261 0.32 32.85 4.55
N GLN A 262 0.75 33.59 3.52
CA GLN A 262 -0.15 34.08 2.47
C GLN A 262 -0.77 32.93 1.67
N LEU A 263 0.02 31.94 1.26
CA LEU A 263 -0.48 30.74 0.57
C LEU A 263 -1.45 29.97 1.47
N LEU A 264 -1.08 29.75 2.73
CA LEU A 264 -1.92 29.04 3.69
C LEU A 264 -3.25 29.78 3.95
N ASP A 265 -3.21 31.10 4.16
CA ASP A 265 -4.42 31.90 4.38
C ASP A 265 -5.31 31.96 3.13
N GLN A 266 -4.74 31.88 1.93
CA GLN A 266 -5.50 31.79 0.69
C GLN A 266 -6.17 30.41 0.57
N ALA A 267 -5.43 29.33 0.82
CA ALA A 267 -5.96 27.97 0.82
C ALA A 267 -7.10 27.80 1.84
N MET A 268 -6.98 28.40 3.02
CA MET A 268 -8.03 28.32 4.05
C MET A 268 -9.31 29.09 3.69
N ARG A 269 -9.29 29.94 2.65
CA ARG A 269 -10.48 30.67 2.18
C ARG A 269 -11.18 29.96 1.02
N THR A 270 -10.55 28.97 0.41
CA THR A 270 -11.18 28.17 -0.63
C THR A 270 -12.13 27.16 0.01
N ALA A 271 -13.15 26.74 -0.75
CA ALA A 271 -14.05 25.66 -0.33
C ALA A 271 -13.38 24.27 -0.46
N TYR A 272 -12.33 24.20 -1.28
CA TYR A 272 -11.65 22.97 -1.69
C TYR A 272 -10.24 23.00 -1.12
N GLY A 273 -9.95 22.13 -0.16
CA GLY A 273 -8.64 22.06 0.47
C GLY A 273 -8.58 20.96 1.52
N ASN A 274 -7.50 20.20 1.49
CA ASN A 274 -7.32 19.08 2.38
C ASN A 274 -7.12 19.56 3.82
N LYS A 275 -8.05 19.16 4.68
CA LYS A 275 -8.12 19.61 6.07
C LYS A 275 -6.93 19.12 6.90
N GLN A 276 -6.41 17.94 6.62
CA GLN A 276 -5.28 17.35 7.36
C GLN A 276 -3.99 18.09 7.03
N LEU A 277 -3.67 18.28 5.75
CA LEU A 277 -2.49 19.05 5.32
C LEU A 277 -2.55 20.50 5.81
N ALA A 278 -3.72 21.13 5.69
CA ALA A 278 -3.94 22.46 6.23
C ALA A 278 -3.70 22.53 7.74
N SER A 279 -4.18 21.54 8.50
CA SER A 279 -3.98 21.45 9.95
C SER A 279 -2.49 21.36 10.30
N PHE A 280 -1.73 20.48 9.64
CA PHE A 280 -0.28 20.39 9.86
C PHE A 280 0.42 21.72 9.58
N LEU A 281 0.13 22.37 8.45
CA LEU A 281 0.76 23.64 8.07
C LEU A 281 0.39 24.78 9.01
N LEU A 282 -0.83 24.79 9.57
CA LEU A 282 -1.26 25.74 10.59
C LEU A 282 -0.51 25.53 11.91
N ILE A 283 -0.32 24.27 12.34
CA ILE A 283 0.48 23.94 13.52
C ILE A 283 1.93 24.39 13.29
N TYR A 284 2.49 24.10 12.11
CA TYR A 284 3.83 24.51 11.72
C TYR A 284 4.00 26.04 11.82
N ARG A 285 3.07 26.80 11.24
CA ARG A 285 3.07 28.27 11.31
C ARG A 285 3.10 28.75 12.76
N ARG A 286 2.21 28.22 13.60
CA ARG A 286 2.07 28.62 15.00
C ARG A 286 3.32 28.30 15.82
N ALA A 287 3.90 27.12 15.66
CA ALA A 287 5.13 26.73 16.35
C ALA A 287 6.30 27.67 16.02
N TRP A 288 6.43 28.10 14.76
CA TRP A 288 7.47 29.04 14.35
C TRP A 288 7.20 30.50 14.73
N GLN A 289 5.95 30.88 14.97
CA GLN A 289 5.58 32.22 15.46
C GLN A 289 5.71 32.36 16.98
N THR A 290 5.32 31.32 17.72
CA THR A 290 5.17 31.37 19.19
C THR A 290 6.28 30.64 19.94
N GLY A 291 6.90 29.64 19.31
CA GLY A 291 7.81 28.71 19.99
C GLY A 291 7.07 27.69 20.86
N GLU A 292 5.74 27.61 20.77
CA GLU A 292 4.90 26.74 21.59
C GLU A 292 4.19 25.67 20.74
N LEU A 293 4.00 24.51 21.35
CA LEU A 293 3.25 23.38 20.79
C LEU A 293 2.45 22.70 21.91
N SER A 294 1.12 22.71 21.80
CA SER A 294 0.22 22.08 22.77
C SER A 294 0.28 20.56 22.68
N GLU A 295 -0.05 19.88 23.78
CA GLU A 295 -0.09 18.41 23.83
C GLU A 295 -1.02 17.82 22.78
N PHE A 296 -2.21 18.40 22.61
CA PHE A 296 -3.13 18.04 21.53
C PHE A 296 -2.49 18.09 20.13
N ASN A 297 -1.63 19.08 19.86
CA ASN A 297 -0.96 19.17 18.55
C ASN A 297 0.17 18.16 18.42
N ARG A 298 0.80 17.75 19.54
CA ARG A 298 1.83 16.70 19.55
C ARG A 298 1.22 15.36 19.21
N VAL A 299 0.13 15.03 19.89
CA VAL A 299 -0.70 13.86 19.63
C VAL A 299 -1.15 13.85 18.18
N GLN A 300 -1.68 14.96 17.65
CA GLN A 300 -2.02 15.05 16.23
C GLN A 300 -0.83 14.84 15.29
N ILE A 301 0.38 15.29 15.66
CA ILE A 301 1.59 15.08 14.82
C ILE A 301 2.05 13.63 14.85
N GLU A 302 1.94 12.98 16.01
CA GLU A 302 2.35 11.60 16.25
C GLU A 302 1.33 10.59 15.67
N GLU A 303 0.03 10.88 15.79
CA GLU A 303 -1.08 10.09 15.22
C GLU A 303 -1.35 10.39 13.73
N GLY A 304 -1.01 11.60 13.29
CA GLY A 304 -1.50 12.19 12.06
C GLY A 304 -1.03 11.50 10.78
N ALA A 305 -1.95 10.82 10.11
CA ALA A 305 -1.93 10.66 8.66
C ALA A 305 -2.25 12.02 8.00
N TYR A 306 -1.32 12.96 8.04
CA TYR A 306 -1.42 14.16 7.22
C TYR A 306 -1.28 13.76 5.75
N LEU A 307 -1.94 14.50 4.85
CA LEU A 307 -1.80 14.29 3.41
C LEU A 307 -0.32 14.10 3.06
N SER A 308 -0.03 12.86 2.72
CA SER A 308 1.28 12.23 2.80
C SER A 308 2.18 12.84 1.75
N ILE A 309 3.16 13.65 2.13
CA ILE A 309 4.42 13.70 1.37
C ILE A 309 5.40 12.94 2.26
N PRO A 310 5.32 11.58 2.31
CA PRO A 310 6.02 10.79 3.30
C PRO A 310 7.51 11.08 3.29
N PHE A 311 8.05 11.37 2.11
CA PHE A 311 9.46 11.66 1.95
C PHE A 311 9.90 12.82 2.86
N TRP A 312 9.20 13.97 2.87
CA TRP A 312 9.61 15.15 3.65
C TRP A 312 9.00 15.24 5.05
N GLN A 313 8.04 14.38 5.38
CA GLN A 313 7.31 14.43 6.64
C GLN A 313 8.20 14.25 7.89
N PRO A 314 9.11 13.24 7.97
CA PRO A 314 9.98 13.08 9.14
C PRO A 314 10.90 14.30 9.35
N TYR A 315 11.43 14.85 8.25
CA TYR A 315 12.26 16.06 8.28
C TYR A 315 11.52 17.25 8.87
N LEU A 316 10.33 17.57 8.33
CA LEU A 316 9.55 18.74 8.75
C LEU A 316 8.99 18.58 10.16
N SER A 317 8.53 17.38 10.53
CA SER A 317 8.05 17.08 11.89
C SER A 317 9.17 17.27 12.92
N GLY A 318 10.38 16.79 12.64
CA GLY A 318 11.51 17.02 13.53
C GLY A 318 11.93 18.50 13.60
N MET A 319 11.81 19.26 12.51
CA MET A 319 12.03 20.73 12.53
C MET A 319 11.02 21.47 13.41
N LEU A 320 9.79 20.97 13.50
CA LEU A 320 8.74 21.51 14.35
C LEU A 320 9.09 21.26 15.84
N TYR A 321 9.48 20.04 16.21
CA TYR A 321 9.95 19.72 17.57
C TYR A 321 11.22 20.48 17.95
N TYR A 322 12.17 20.61 17.02
CA TYR A 322 13.38 21.41 17.21
C TYR A 322 13.06 22.87 17.56
N GLN A 323 12.06 23.45 16.89
CA GLN A 323 11.66 24.85 17.10
C GLN A 323 11.08 25.08 18.50
N VAL A 324 10.40 24.10 19.09
CA VAL A 324 9.86 24.15 20.46
C VAL A 324 10.82 23.59 21.52
N ALA A 325 12.09 23.38 21.13
CA ALA A 325 13.17 22.85 21.96
C ALA A 325 12.93 21.44 22.55
N ASP A 326 12.07 20.64 21.89
CA ASP A 326 11.88 19.23 22.20
C ASP A 326 12.86 18.38 21.36
N TYR A 327 14.09 18.30 21.83
CA TYR A 327 15.19 17.74 21.05
C TYR A 327 15.16 16.22 20.92
N SER A 328 14.56 15.52 21.89
CA SER A 328 14.41 14.06 21.84
C SER A 328 13.43 13.65 20.74
N ARG A 329 12.21 14.23 20.73
CA ARG A 329 11.24 14.00 19.65
C ARG A 329 11.74 14.47 18.29
N ALA A 330 12.46 15.60 18.25
CA ALA A 330 13.08 16.08 17.01
C ALA A 330 14.05 15.04 16.43
N PHE A 331 14.89 14.45 17.28
CA PHE A 331 15.84 13.42 16.88
C PHE A 331 15.13 12.13 16.46
N ALA A 332 14.12 11.68 17.19
CA ALA A 332 13.32 10.50 16.83
C ALA A 332 12.70 10.62 15.43
N CYS A 333 12.15 11.79 15.07
CA CYS A 333 11.68 12.03 13.70
C CYS A 333 12.82 11.96 12.67
N TRP A 334 13.98 12.53 13.00
CA TRP A 334 15.10 12.62 12.07
C TRP A 334 15.84 11.30 11.83
N GLN A 335 15.64 10.26 12.64
CA GLN A 335 16.20 8.93 12.38
C GLN A 335 15.67 8.30 11.08
N ARG A 336 14.51 8.76 10.58
CA ARG A 336 13.80 8.19 9.43
C ARG A 336 14.01 8.99 8.13
N VAL A 337 14.96 9.93 8.11
CA VAL A 337 15.22 10.81 6.96
C VAL A 337 16.22 10.19 5.99
N SER A 338 16.16 10.55 4.72
CA SER A 338 17.17 10.09 3.74
C SER A 338 18.52 10.78 3.92
N TYR A 339 19.57 10.27 3.26
CA TYR A 339 20.90 10.91 3.27
C TYR A 339 20.85 12.39 2.87
N TYR A 340 20.12 12.73 1.80
CA TYR A 340 20.00 14.12 1.32
C TYR A 340 19.43 15.05 2.40
N GLN A 341 18.39 14.57 3.09
CA GLN A 341 17.72 15.29 4.16
C GLN A 341 18.62 15.40 5.40
N PHE A 342 19.34 14.33 5.73
CA PHE A 342 20.34 14.33 6.81
C PHE A 342 21.44 15.37 6.58
N VAL A 343 21.96 15.49 5.35
CA VAL A 343 22.92 16.53 4.98
C VAL A 343 22.33 17.93 5.19
N ALA A 344 21.05 18.13 4.85
CA ALA A 344 20.36 19.40 5.09
C ALA A 344 20.15 19.70 6.59
N LEU A 345 20.13 18.69 7.48
CA LEU A 345 19.97 18.84 8.92
C LEU A 345 21.25 19.20 9.68
N GLN A 346 22.43 19.01 9.08
CA GLN A 346 23.74 19.22 9.73
C GLN A 346 23.88 20.50 10.57
N PRO A 347 23.35 21.68 10.16
CA PRO A 347 23.41 22.89 10.98
C PRO A 347 22.63 22.79 12.31
N TYR A 348 21.59 21.97 12.37
CA TYR A 348 20.71 21.80 13.54
C TYR A 348 21.19 20.68 14.46
N LEU A 349 21.71 19.58 13.89
CA LEU A 349 22.13 18.39 14.63
C LEU A 349 23.19 18.70 15.69
N ARG A 350 24.12 19.62 15.43
CA ARG A 350 25.14 20.05 16.41
C ARG A 350 24.54 20.61 17.71
N ARG A 351 23.38 21.27 17.61
CA ARG A 351 22.69 21.83 18.78
C ARG A 351 21.90 20.77 19.54
N VAL A 352 21.40 19.78 18.81
CA VAL A 352 20.60 18.67 19.35
C VAL A 352 21.47 17.66 20.08
N GLU A 353 22.61 17.27 19.51
CA GLU A 353 23.55 16.26 20.05
C GLU A 353 23.85 16.46 21.54
N GLY A 354 24.26 17.68 21.95
CA GLY A 354 24.58 17.99 23.34
C GLY A 354 23.39 18.08 24.31
N LYS A 355 22.16 17.82 23.83
CA LYS A 355 20.91 17.85 24.60
C LYS A 355 20.20 16.48 24.64
N LEU A 356 20.72 15.50 23.92
CA LEU A 356 20.22 14.13 23.90
C LEU A 356 20.75 13.34 25.11
N SER A 357 20.03 12.28 25.48
CA SER A 357 20.48 11.27 26.43
C SER A 357 21.71 10.51 25.93
N ASN A 358 22.40 9.78 26.80
CA ASN A 358 23.60 9.03 26.43
C ASN A 358 23.31 7.96 25.36
N GLU A 359 22.13 7.34 25.41
CA GLU A 359 21.68 6.33 24.46
C GLU A 359 21.40 6.96 23.09
N GLU A 360 20.60 8.02 23.05
CA GLU A 360 20.31 8.78 21.82
C GLU A 360 21.58 9.39 21.19
N GLN A 361 22.56 9.82 22.00
CA GLN A 361 23.86 10.26 21.51
C GLN A 361 24.64 9.13 20.84
N ASP A 362 24.50 7.88 21.31
CA ASP A 362 25.14 6.75 20.67
C ASP A 362 24.48 6.43 19.33
N THR A 363 23.15 6.37 19.28
CA THR A 363 22.37 6.24 18.04
C THR A 363 22.73 7.35 17.05
N PHE A 364 22.87 8.59 17.52
CA PHE A 364 23.29 9.73 16.70
C PHE A 364 24.69 9.52 16.10
N ARG A 365 25.64 8.98 16.87
CA ARG A 365 26.99 8.65 16.38
C ARG A 365 26.95 7.53 15.33
N GLN A 366 26.12 6.52 15.52
CA GLN A 366 25.95 5.42 14.56
C GLN A 366 25.34 5.92 13.25
N MET A 367 24.25 6.68 13.33
CA MET A 367 23.60 7.32 12.18
C MET A 367 24.56 8.23 11.40
N ARG A 368 25.37 9.02 12.10
CA ARG A 368 26.38 9.88 11.47
C ARG A 368 27.47 9.08 10.75
N ARG A 369 27.93 7.97 11.34
CA ARG A 369 28.89 7.07 10.69
C ARG A 369 28.33 6.45 9.42
N PHE A 370 27.08 6.01 9.43
CA PHE A 370 26.38 5.46 8.28
C PHE A 370 26.41 6.46 7.09
N TYR A 371 26.00 7.70 7.31
CA TYR A 371 25.99 8.71 6.24
C TYR A 371 27.37 9.29 5.89
N ASP A 372 28.34 9.23 6.80
CA ASP A 372 29.74 9.56 6.47
C ASP A 372 30.40 8.48 5.59
N LEU A 373 29.90 7.23 5.61
CA LEU A 373 30.36 6.11 4.77
C LEU A 373 29.77 6.14 3.34
N GLU A 374 28.52 6.58 3.18
CA GLU A 374 27.89 6.80 1.86
C GLU A 374 28.49 8.00 1.09
N ARG A 375 29.35 8.77 1.75
CA ARG A 375 29.99 9.94 1.16
C ARG A 375 31.14 9.50 0.25
N GLU A 376 30.91 9.48 -1.07
CA GLU A 376 32.00 9.31 -2.04
C GLU A 376 33.17 10.27 -1.73
N PRO A 377 34.43 9.81 -1.72
CA PRO A 377 35.57 10.67 -1.45
C PRO A 377 35.64 11.76 -2.51
N ALA A 378 35.42 13.01 -2.10
CA ALA A 378 35.46 14.16 -2.99
C ALA A 378 36.83 14.22 -3.71
N VAL A 379 36.81 14.08 -5.04
CA VAL A 379 37.99 14.35 -5.88
C VAL A 379 38.38 15.82 -5.65
N PRO A 380 39.61 16.13 -5.21
CA PRO A 380 40.00 17.50 -4.91
C PRO A 380 40.05 18.32 -6.21
N VAL A 381 39.02 19.13 -6.45
CA VAL A 381 39.02 20.13 -7.51
C VAL A 381 39.89 21.30 -7.05
N ALA A 382 41.03 21.49 -7.72
CA ALA A 382 41.94 22.60 -7.46
C ALA A 382 41.22 23.96 -7.69
N GLN A 383 40.95 24.68 -6.60
CA GLN A 383 40.36 26.02 -6.67
C GLN A 383 41.38 27.03 -7.22
N LYS A 384 41.13 27.57 -8.43
CA LYS A 384 41.81 28.78 -8.91
C LYS A 384 41.16 30.03 -8.30
N LYS A 385 41.97 30.89 -7.66
CA LYS A 385 41.52 32.16 -7.05
C LYS A 385 40.88 33.10 -8.10
N PRO A 386 39.74 33.76 -7.80
CA PRO A 386 39.10 34.69 -8.73
C PRO A 386 39.87 36.02 -8.82
N ARG A 387 39.96 36.58 -10.04
CA ARG A 387 40.53 37.90 -10.34
C ARG A 387 39.52 39.03 -10.07
N ASP A 388 40.08 40.21 -9.80
CA ASP A 388 39.50 41.36 -9.12
C ASP A 388 38.65 42.28 -10.04
N THR A 389 37.39 41.89 -10.33
CA THR A 389 36.44 42.67 -11.18
C THR A 389 35.20 43.22 -10.44
N TYR A 390 35.20 43.24 -9.10
CA TYR A 390 34.01 43.51 -8.27
C TYR A 390 33.73 44.98 -7.87
N LYS A 391 34.43 45.97 -8.43
CA LYS A 391 34.27 47.38 -8.00
C LYS A 391 33.14 48.16 -8.67
N HIS A 392 32.69 47.78 -9.87
CA HIS A 392 31.69 48.56 -10.63
C HIS A 392 30.23 48.09 -10.42
N LEU A 393 30.00 46.84 -10.00
CA LEU A 393 28.66 46.27 -9.75
C LEU A 393 27.95 46.87 -8.53
N LYS A 394 28.70 47.32 -7.51
CA LYS A 394 28.12 47.91 -6.29
C LYS A 394 27.48 49.29 -6.52
N VAL A 395 27.95 50.04 -7.52
CA VAL A 395 27.43 51.39 -7.82
C VAL A 395 26.08 51.31 -8.54
N ILE A 396 25.88 50.29 -9.38
CA ILE A 396 24.62 50.07 -10.12
C ILE A 396 23.50 49.64 -9.15
N LEU A 397 23.82 48.82 -8.15
CA LEU A 397 22.87 48.34 -7.16
C LEU A 397 22.26 49.48 -6.32
N ILE A 398 23.05 50.51 -5.99
CA ILE A 398 22.61 51.63 -5.15
C ILE A 398 21.62 52.54 -5.91
N LEU A 399 21.81 52.71 -7.23
CA LEU A 399 20.91 53.49 -8.08
C LEU A 399 19.54 52.83 -8.26
N CYS A 400 19.49 51.49 -8.36
CA CYS A 400 18.23 50.75 -8.47
C CYS A 400 17.37 50.82 -7.19
N VAL A 401 18.00 50.83 -6.01
CA VAL A 401 17.30 50.91 -4.73
C VAL A 401 16.61 52.27 -4.54
N ALA A 402 17.22 53.36 -5.01
CA ALA A 402 16.65 54.71 -4.90
C ALA A 402 15.37 54.90 -5.74
N VAL A 403 15.32 54.28 -6.92
CA VAL A 403 14.15 54.32 -7.82
C VAL A 403 12.98 53.50 -7.25
N LEU A 404 13.28 52.37 -6.61
CA LEU A 404 12.25 51.52 -5.96
C LEU A 404 11.59 52.21 -4.77
N THR A 405 12.36 52.96 -3.97
CA THR A 405 11.83 53.72 -2.83
C THR A 405 10.93 54.89 -3.23
N PHE A 406 11.04 55.40 -4.46
CA PHE A 406 10.15 56.43 -4.99
C PHE A 406 8.79 55.85 -5.42
N TYR A 407 8.79 54.62 -5.96
CA TYR A 407 7.58 53.95 -6.45
C TYR A 407 6.63 53.51 -5.31
N VAL A 408 7.17 53.06 -4.18
CA VAL A 408 6.39 52.57 -3.03
C VAL A 408 5.59 53.68 -2.32
N ARG A 409 6.03 54.94 -2.43
CA ARG A 409 5.33 56.08 -1.80
C ARG A 409 4.04 56.52 -2.48
N VAL A 410 3.81 56.12 -3.74
CA VAL A 410 2.67 56.60 -4.55
C VAL A 410 1.43 55.70 -4.42
N PHE A 411 1.57 54.46 -3.94
CA PHE A 411 0.50 53.44 -4.01
C PHE A 411 -0.22 53.13 -2.67
N GLN A 412 -0.13 54.00 -1.67
CA GLN A 412 -0.89 53.85 -0.42
C GLN A 412 -2.03 54.86 -0.31
N THR A 413 -3.14 54.62 -1.01
CA THR A 413 -4.47 55.10 -0.60
C THR A 413 -5.56 54.23 -1.22
N VAL A 414 -6.33 53.52 -0.38
CA VAL A 414 -7.81 53.37 -0.36
C VAL A 414 -8.19 52.15 0.51
N LYS A 415 -8.96 52.42 1.58
CA LYS A 415 -9.63 51.48 2.52
C LYS A 415 -10.94 50.97 1.88
N THR A 416 -11.58 49.87 2.33
CA THR A 416 -12.54 49.86 3.46
C THR A 416 -12.94 48.44 3.93
N SER A 417 -13.46 48.39 5.15
CA SER A 417 -13.72 47.25 6.04
C SER A 417 -15.17 46.73 6.01
N GLU A 418 -15.33 45.41 6.15
CA GLU A 418 -16.55 44.76 6.72
C GLU A 418 -16.27 44.29 8.16
N SER A 419 -17.32 44.27 8.99
CA SER A 419 -17.27 44.10 10.45
C SER A 419 -17.12 42.63 10.87
N LYS A 420 -16.23 42.37 11.84
CA LYS A 420 -15.92 41.05 12.44
C LYS A 420 -17.13 40.33 13.06
N GLN A 421 -18.24 41.01 13.28
CA GLN A 421 -19.38 40.47 14.03
C GLN A 421 -20.29 39.58 13.16
N ASP A 422 -20.43 39.90 11.88
CA ASP A 422 -21.25 39.11 10.93
C ASP A 422 -20.58 37.78 10.53
N GLN A 423 -19.24 37.69 10.67
CA GLN A 423 -18.48 36.46 10.38
C GLN A 423 -18.62 35.42 11.49
N ILE A 424 -18.75 35.84 12.74
CA ILE A 424 -18.83 34.94 13.89
C ILE A 424 -20.21 34.27 13.97
N GLU A 425 -21.27 35.01 13.64
CA GLU A 425 -22.65 34.51 13.69
C GLU A 425 -22.93 33.46 12.58
N ARG A 426 -22.30 33.63 11.40
CA ARG A 426 -22.38 32.61 10.32
C ARG A 426 -21.62 31.33 10.65
N LEU A 427 -20.47 31.42 11.31
CA LEU A 427 -19.65 30.25 11.69
C LEU A 427 -20.33 29.40 12.77
N GLN A 428 -21.04 30.03 13.71
CA GLN A 428 -21.78 29.32 14.76
C GLN A 428 -23.02 28.60 14.20
N LEU A 429 -23.75 29.24 13.28
CA LEU A 429 -24.92 28.63 12.61
C LEU A 429 -24.53 27.43 11.72
N GLN A 430 -23.31 27.43 11.18
CA GLN A 430 -22.78 26.35 10.35
C GLN A 430 -22.29 25.15 11.19
N GLN A 431 -21.77 25.39 12.41
CA GLN A 431 -21.35 24.34 13.35
C GLN A 431 -22.53 23.60 14.01
N GLU A 432 -23.67 24.25 14.24
CA GLU A 432 -24.85 23.56 14.79
C GLU A 432 -25.52 22.64 13.77
N LYS A 433 -25.49 22.97 12.47
CA LYS A 433 -26.00 22.10 11.39
C LYS A 433 -25.16 20.83 11.15
N LEU A 434 -23.93 20.79 11.64
CA LEU A 434 -22.99 19.66 11.47
C LEU A 434 -23.14 18.57 12.55
N LYS A 435 -23.92 18.81 13.62
CA LYS A 435 -24.10 17.86 14.72
C LYS A 435 -25.23 16.84 14.53
N GLU A 436 -26.03 16.99 13.48
CA GLU A 436 -27.17 16.10 13.18
C GLU A 436 -26.94 15.18 11.96
N ILE A 437 -25.71 15.12 11.43
CA ILE A 437 -25.36 14.19 10.34
C ILE A 437 -24.81 12.91 10.99
N PRO A 438 -25.46 11.73 10.81
CA PRO A 438 -24.92 10.47 11.32
C PRO A 438 -23.55 10.18 10.69
N SER A 439 -22.61 9.68 11.48
CA SER A 439 -21.26 9.27 11.02
C SER A 439 -21.38 8.28 9.84
N PRO A 440 -20.74 8.54 8.68
CA PRO A 440 -20.76 7.61 7.55
C PRO A 440 -19.80 6.41 7.70
N PHE A 441 -19.11 6.28 8.84
CA PHE A 441 -18.12 5.23 9.08
C PHE A 441 -18.51 4.41 10.31
N SER A 442 -18.98 3.18 10.09
CA SER A 442 -18.99 2.13 11.11
C SER A 442 -17.74 1.26 10.94
N ILE A 443 -17.07 1.03 12.06
CA ILE A 443 -15.78 0.32 12.18
C ILE A 443 -15.91 -1.17 11.75
N GLU A 444 -17.13 -1.70 11.66
CA GLU A 444 -17.53 -3.07 11.26
C GLU A 444 -16.99 -3.63 9.92
N ARG A 445 -16.18 -2.89 9.15
CA ARG A 445 -15.69 -3.26 7.79
C ARG A 445 -14.24 -3.76 7.71
N LEU A 446 -13.57 -3.97 8.84
CA LEU A 446 -12.21 -4.55 8.89
C LEU A 446 -12.22 -6.10 8.89
N ILE A 447 -13.38 -6.73 9.11
CA ILE A 447 -13.55 -8.19 9.11
C ILE A 447 -14.44 -8.62 7.94
N GLY A 448 -13.86 -9.38 7.02
CA GLY A 448 -14.58 -10.20 6.02
C GLY A 448 -14.71 -11.66 6.49
N GLU A 449 -15.57 -12.45 5.83
CA GLU A 449 -15.86 -13.86 6.20
C GLU A 449 -14.62 -14.80 6.08
N ASP A 450 -13.51 -14.33 5.51
CA ASP A 450 -12.25 -15.07 5.29
C ASP A 450 -11.01 -14.42 5.97
N THR A 451 -11.20 -13.50 6.93
CA THR A 451 -10.08 -12.84 7.64
C THR A 451 -9.35 -13.80 8.59
N ASP A 452 -8.02 -13.85 8.51
CA ASP A 452 -7.19 -14.72 9.35
C ASP A 452 -7.19 -14.30 10.84
N ALA A 453 -6.75 -15.20 11.72
CA ALA A 453 -6.79 -14.99 13.18
C ALA A 453 -6.04 -13.72 13.62
N VAL A 454 -4.97 -13.34 12.92
CA VAL A 454 -4.14 -12.19 13.27
C VAL A 454 -4.77 -10.88 12.82
N GLN A 455 -5.42 -10.86 11.66
CA GLN A 455 -6.20 -9.72 11.19
C GLN A 455 -7.41 -9.46 12.07
N GLN A 456 -8.12 -10.51 12.48
CA GLN A 456 -9.23 -10.40 13.44
C GLN A 456 -8.73 -9.90 14.80
N PHE A 457 -7.55 -10.34 15.26
CA PHE A 457 -6.92 -9.79 16.45
C PHE A 457 -6.67 -8.28 16.32
N VAL A 458 -6.04 -7.83 15.23
CA VAL A 458 -5.80 -6.39 14.99
C VAL A 458 -7.10 -5.60 15.05
N TYR A 459 -8.16 -6.12 14.42
CA TYR A 459 -9.46 -5.48 14.44
C TYR A 459 -10.07 -5.38 15.85
N TYR A 460 -10.21 -6.52 16.53
CA TYR A 460 -10.94 -6.59 17.79
C TYR A 460 -10.18 -5.95 18.96
N TYR A 461 -8.85 -6.05 18.96
CA TYR A 461 -8.03 -5.57 20.06
C TYR A 461 -7.36 -4.22 19.80
N LEU A 462 -7.09 -3.84 18.55
CA LEU A 462 -6.38 -2.58 18.26
C LEU A 462 -7.28 -1.50 17.65
N CYS A 463 -8.37 -1.87 16.96
CA CYS A 463 -9.22 -0.92 16.22
C CYS A 463 -10.63 -0.75 16.78
N THR A 464 -11.10 -1.64 17.66
CA THR A 464 -12.42 -1.57 18.31
C THR A 464 -12.31 -1.68 19.83
N SER A 465 -13.41 -1.38 20.53
CA SER A 465 -13.53 -1.51 21.99
C SER A 465 -14.72 -2.39 22.42
N ASP A 466 -15.24 -3.21 21.52
CA ASP A 466 -16.38 -4.10 21.80
C ASP A 466 -15.92 -5.32 22.61
N VAL A 467 -16.28 -5.34 23.89
CA VAL A 467 -15.92 -6.38 24.86
C VAL A 467 -16.56 -7.74 24.49
N GLN A 468 -17.77 -7.74 23.92
CA GLN A 468 -18.47 -8.97 23.57
C GLN A 468 -17.81 -9.64 22.36
N GLU A 469 -17.43 -8.84 21.37
CA GLU A 469 -16.72 -9.30 20.18
C GLU A 469 -15.30 -9.80 20.50
N ARG A 470 -14.55 -9.09 21.36
CA ARG A 470 -13.27 -9.58 21.91
C ARG A 470 -13.43 -10.93 22.59
N GLN A 471 -14.55 -11.15 23.29
CA GLN A 471 -14.82 -12.42 23.95
C GLN A 471 -15.14 -13.55 22.97
N ASN A 472 -15.86 -13.26 21.87
CA ASN A 472 -16.10 -14.20 20.80
C ASN A 472 -14.79 -14.60 20.11
N PHE A 473 -13.97 -13.61 19.75
CA PHE A 473 -12.63 -13.81 19.19
C PHE A 473 -11.76 -14.72 20.07
N ASN A 474 -11.70 -14.46 21.38
CA ASN A 474 -10.93 -15.27 22.32
C ASN A 474 -11.37 -16.74 22.38
N ASN A 475 -12.65 -17.01 22.14
CA ASN A 475 -13.17 -18.38 22.16
C ASN A 475 -12.82 -19.13 20.87
N GLU A 476 -12.82 -18.45 19.74
CA GLU A 476 -12.70 -19.04 18.41
C GLU A 476 -11.24 -19.11 17.94
N MET A 477 -10.52 -17.98 17.99
CA MET A 477 -9.22 -17.78 17.34
C MET A 477 -8.01 -17.83 18.28
N ALA A 478 -8.23 -17.76 19.60
CA ALA A 478 -7.17 -17.83 20.59
C ALA A 478 -7.04 -19.22 21.23
N SER A 479 -5.81 -19.71 21.29
CA SER A 479 -5.43 -20.92 22.05
C SER A 479 -5.43 -20.64 23.55
N TRP A 480 -5.45 -21.70 24.36
CA TRP A 480 -5.61 -21.58 25.82
C TRP A 480 -4.47 -20.80 26.49
N GLU A 481 -3.27 -20.83 25.90
CA GLU A 481 -2.05 -20.17 26.40
C GLU A 481 -2.16 -18.64 26.40
N VAL A 482 -2.78 -18.05 25.36
CA VAL A 482 -2.84 -16.59 25.18
C VAL A 482 -4.10 -15.97 25.80
N ARG A 483 -5.09 -16.78 26.19
CA ARG A 483 -6.39 -16.30 26.69
C ARG A 483 -6.28 -15.46 27.97
N GLU A 484 -5.34 -15.80 28.87
CA GLU A 484 -5.13 -14.99 30.08
C GLU A 484 -4.61 -13.59 29.72
N LEU A 485 -3.65 -13.51 28.79
CA LEU A 485 -3.12 -12.24 28.28
C LEU A 485 -4.24 -11.43 27.61
N LEU A 486 -4.98 -12.02 26.66
CA LEU A 486 -6.10 -11.36 25.98
C LEU A 486 -7.19 -10.90 26.96
N SER A 487 -7.41 -11.61 28.06
CA SER A 487 -8.39 -11.25 29.10
C SER A 487 -8.00 -9.98 29.86
N GLN A 488 -6.71 -9.67 29.98
CA GLN A 488 -6.22 -8.45 30.64
C GLN A 488 -6.53 -7.20 29.80
N HIS A 489 -6.61 -7.36 28.47
CA HIS A 489 -6.82 -6.29 27.50
C HIS A 489 -8.29 -6.13 27.07
N MET A 490 -9.24 -6.81 27.71
CA MET A 490 -10.66 -6.80 27.32
C MET A 490 -11.29 -5.41 27.34
N ASN A 491 -10.80 -4.51 28.20
CA ASN A 491 -11.33 -3.15 28.38
C ASN A 491 -10.38 -2.05 27.86
N ASP A 492 -9.36 -2.42 27.11
CA ASP A 492 -8.40 -1.45 26.59
C ASP A 492 -9.07 -0.48 25.62
N GLU A 493 -8.68 0.79 25.72
CA GLU A 493 -9.08 1.84 24.79
C GLU A 493 -8.57 1.54 23.38
N ILE A 494 -9.25 2.09 22.38
CA ILE A 494 -8.91 1.85 20.97
C ILE A 494 -7.51 2.42 20.68
N ARG A 495 -6.59 1.57 20.23
CA ARG A 495 -5.20 1.96 19.98
C ARG A 495 -5.03 2.70 18.64
N TYR A 496 -5.85 2.36 17.65
CA TYR A 496 -5.84 2.99 16.33
C TYR A 496 -7.26 3.32 15.82
N PRO A 497 -7.93 4.33 16.40
CA PRO A 497 -9.35 4.62 16.13
C PRO A 497 -9.64 5.13 14.70
N ASP A 498 -8.64 5.69 14.03
CA ASP A 498 -8.74 6.21 12.66
C ASP A 498 -8.07 5.29 11.62
N ALA A 499 -7.59 4.10 12.02
CA ALA A 499 -6.91 3.20 11.09
C ALA A 499 -7.90 2.53 10.13
N THR A 500 -7.49 2.49 8.87
CA THR A 500 -8.18 1.77 7.79
C THR A 500 -7.48 0.43 7.53
N ASN A 501 -8.13 -0.46 6.78
CA ASN A 501 -7.53 -1.72 6.36
C ASN A 501 -6.24 -1.55 5.53
N LEU A 502 -6.00 -0.37 4.94
CA LEU A 502 -4.79 -0.04 4.18
C LEU A 502 -3.60 0.34 5.06
N ASP A 503 -3.81 0.59 6.35
CA ASP A 503 -2.75 1.03 7.26
C ASP A 503 -1.96 -0.14 7.86
N PHE A 504 -2.46 -1.37 7.74
CA PHE A 504 -1.84 -2.59 8.25
C PHE A 504 -1.35 -3.50 7.13
N THR A 505 -0.15 -4.05 7.29
CA THR A 505 0.39 -5.12 6.42
C THR A 505 0.88 -6.29 7.27
N PHE A 506 0.92 -7.48 6.70
CA PHE A 506 1.19 -8.73 7.41
C PHE A 506 2.25 -9.52 6.64
N GLU A 507 3.34 -9.90 7.33
CA GLU A 507 4.40 -10.75 6.77
C GLU A 507 4.38 -12.10 7.47
N THR A 508 4.18 -13.17 6.71
CA THR A 508 3.98 -14.53 7.24
C THR A 508 5.21 -15.39 6.98
N ASP A 509 5.78 -16.02 8.03
CA ASP A 509 6.79 -17.08 7.87
C ASP A 509 6.87 -18.05 9.08
N TYR A 510 7.63 -19.13 8.96
CA TYR A 510 7.93 -20.09 10.02
C TYR A 510 9.31 -19.74 10.61
N ALA A 511 9.38 -19.27 11.85
CA ALA A 511 10.64 -18.93 12.51
C ALA A 511 11.35 -20.21 13.00
N THR A 512 12.68 -20.29 12.80
CA THR A 512 13.47 -21.53 12.91
C THR A 512 13.39 -22.18 14.31
N ALA A 513 13.16 -21.37 15.35
CA ALA A 513 13.02 -21.82 16.74
C ALA A 513 11.62 -21.65 17.36
N GLN A 514 10.70 -20.93 16.70
CA GLN A 514 9.43 -20.45 17.30
C GLN A 514 8.17 -20.92 16.58
N GLY A 515 8.29 -21.62 15.44
CA GLY A 515 7.14 -22.12 14.69
C GLY A 515 6.48 -21.05 13.81
N HIS A 516 5.20 -21.21 13.49
CA HIS A 516 4.49 -20.29 12.60
C HIS A 516 4.31 -18.91 13.25
N CYS A 517 4.82 -17.85 12.61
CA CYS A 517 4.79 -16.48 13.13
C CYS A 517 4.34 -15.51 12.03
N GLN A 518 3.59 -14.48 12.41
CA GLN A 518 3.23 -13.39 11.51
C GLN A 518 3.64 -12.05 12.12
N ALA A 519 4.45 -11.29 11.38
CA ALA A 519 4.81 -9.93 11.74
C ALA A 519 3.69 -8.98 11.27
N VAL A 520 3.15 -8.22 12.22
CA VAL A 520 2.13 -7.19 11.97
C VAL A 520 2.82 -5.85 11.82
N LYS A 521 2.63 -5.20 10.68
CA LYS A 521 3.17 -3.89 10.37
C LYS A 521 2.05 -2.85 10.35
N TYR A 522 2.31 -1.68 10.92
CA TYR A 522 1.45 -0.51 10.80
C TYR A 522 2.23 0.61 10.12
N LYS A 523 1.73 1.08 8.97
CA LYS A 523 2.39 2.09 8.11
C LYS A 523 3.87 1.75 7.86
N GLY A 524 4.14 0.49 7.54
CA GLY A 524 5.46 -0.04 7.20
C GLY A 524 6.39 -0.38 8.36
N ASN A 525 5.98 -0.19 9.63
CA ASN A 525 6.81 -0.54 10.79
C ASN A 525 6.23 -1.76 11.50
N THR A 526 7.05 -2.77 11.80
CA THR A 526 6.63 -3.94 12.57
C THR A 526 6.28 -3.50 13.99
N ILE A 527 5.02 -3.67 14.37
CA ILE A 527 4.50 -3.30 15.69
C ILE A 527 4.36 -4.50 16.62
N LEU A 528 4.09 -5.70 16.06
CA LEU A 528 3.84 -6.93 16.81
C LEU A 528 4.32 -8.14 16.01
N ILE A 529 4.60 -9.24 16.71
CA ILE A 529 4.76 -10.57 16.10
C ILE A 529 3.74 -11.50 16.77
N VAL A 530 2.88 -12.12 15.97
CA VAL A 530 1.84 -13.04 16.45
C VAL A 530 2.26 -14.47 16.15
N LYS A 531 2.30 -15.32 17.17
CA LYS A 531 2.61 -16.74 17.01
C LYS A 531 1.34 -17.55 16.83
N LEU A 532 1.40 -18.52 15.93
CA LEU A 532 0.30 -19.38 15.54
C LEU A 532 0.66 -20.84 15.77
N ASN A 533 -0.32 -21.66 16.14
CA ASN A 533 -0.17 -23.12 16.14
C ASN A 533 -0.52 -23.73 14.77
N GLU A 534 -0.48 -25.07 14.68
CA GLU A 534 -0.81 -25.82 13.46
C GLU A 534 -2.28 -25.65 13.00
N ASP A 535 -3.18 -25.27 13.92
CA ASP A 535 -4.59 -24.97 13.62
C ASP A 535 -4.83 -23.47 13.33
N GLU A 536 -3.77 -22.70 13.08
CA GLU A 536 -3.79 -21.25 12.83
C GLU A 536 -4.41 -20.41 13.98
N LYS A 537 -4.41 -20.94 15.21
CA LYS A 537 -4.84 -20.20 16.41
C LYS A 537 -3.68 -19.43 17.02
N ILE A 538 -3.98 -18.24 17.54
CA ILE A 538 -3.01 -17.41 18.25
C ILE A 538 -2.60 -18.10 19.55
N VAL A 539 -1.30 -18.33 19.71
CA VAL A 539 -0.70 -18.89 20.94
C VAL A 539 0.10 -17.87 21.74
N ASP A 540 0.60 -16.81 21.10
CA ASP A 540 1.35 -15.73 21.77
C ASP A 540 1.36 -14.46 20.93
N ILE A 541 1.53 -13.30 21.58
CA ILE A 541 1.56 -11.98 20.93
C ILE A 541 2.74 -11.20 21.52
N LEU A 542 3.81 -11.08 20.74
CA LEU A 542 5.04 -10.42 21.14
C LEU A 542 5.04 -8.96 20.71
N GLY A 543 5.43 -8.08 21.62
CA GLY A 543 5.62 -6.66 21.34
C GLY A 543 5.08 -5.75 22.43
N GLN A 544 5.21 -4.44 22.20
CA GLN A 544 4.96 -3.44 23.23
C GLN A 544 3.47 -3.40 23.66
N GLY A 545 3.24 -3.62 24.95
CA GLY A 545 1.90 -3.66 25.55
C GLY A 545 1.22 -5.03 25.46
N TRP A 546 1.95 -6.08 25.06
CA TRP A 546 1.50 -7.47 25.05
C TRP A 546 2.53 -8.31 25.81
N HIS A 547 3.00 -9.42 25.25
CA HIS A 547 4.14 -10.14 25.80
C HIS A 547 5.43 -9.38 25.46
N GLU A 548 5.96 -8.67 26.45
CA GLU A 548 7.22 -7.92 26.28
C GLU A 548 8.41 -8.88 26.17
N ILE A 549 9.20 -8.70 25.11
CA ILE A 549 10.47 -9.38 24.90
C ILE A 549 11.59 -8.35 24.74
N ASP A 550 12.83 -8.79 24.95
CA ASP A 550 14.00 -7.94 24.77
C ASP A 550 14.02 -7.34 23.35
N PRO A 551 14.22 -6.02 23.18
CA PRO A 551 14.20 -5.38 21.86
C PRO A 551 15.18 -5.99 20.86
N ALA A 552 16.37 -6.42 21.31
CA ALA A 552 17.33 -7.05 20.40
C ALA A 552 16.86 -8.45 19.98
N ALA A 553 16.21 -9.19 20.88
CA ALA A 553 15.59 -10.48 20.55
C ALA A 553 14.35 -10.32 19.64
N PHE A 554 13.60 -9.21 19.78
CA PHE A 554 12.50 -8.86 18.89
C PHE A 554 13.04 -8.57 17.48
N ASP A 555 14.06 -7.72 17.37
CA ASP A 555 14.70 -7.39 16.09
C ASP A 555 15.35 -8.62 15.44
N GLU A 556 15.96 -9.51 16.24
CA GLU A 556 16.49 -10.80 15.76
C GLU A 556 15.38 -11.70 15.21
N LEU A 557 14.22 -11.74 15.87
CA LEU A 557 13.08 -12.53 15.40
C LEU A 557 12.45 -11.90 14.13
N VAL A 558 12.38 -10.56 14.04
CA VAL A 558 11.99 -9.87 12.80
C VAL A 558 12.97 -10.16 11.67
N ALA A 559 14.26 -10.29 11.97
CA ALA A 559 15.29 -10.65 11.00
C ALA A 559 15.29 -12.14 10.61
N ASP A 560 14.85 -13.05 11.50
CA ASP A 560 14.63 -14.48 11.20
C ASP A 560 13.36 -14.71 10.35
N ILE A 561 12.39 -13.79 10.45
CA ILE A 561 11.20 -13.76 9.59
C ILE A 561 11.58 -13.07 8.26
N GLN A 562 12.23 -13.81 7.35
CA GLN A 562 12.67 -13.35 6.01
C GLN A 562 12.49 -14.42 4.91
N ILE A 563 12.40 -13.98 3.65
CA ILE A 563 12.10 -14.80 2.45
C ILE A 563 12.93 -16.09 2.37
N ARG A 564 12.26 -17.24 2.52
CA ARG A 564 12.89 -18.55 2.34
C ARG A 564 13.26 -18.85 0.88
N PRO A 565 14.31 -19.66 0.63
CA PRO A 565 14.67 -20.17 -0.69
C PRO A 565 13.49 -20.78 -1.47
N SER A 566 12.47 -21.32 -0.80
CA SER A 566 11.26 -21.87 -1.43
C SER A 566 10.45 -20.86 -2.26
N LEU A 567 10.38 -19.60 -1.84
CA LEU A 567 9.71 -18.55 -2.61
C LEU A 567 10.58 -18.11 -3.79
N THR A 568 11.89 -18.00 -3.56
CA THR A 568 12.89 -17.77 -4.61
C THR A 568 12.90 -18.88 -5.67
N ILE A 569 12.67 -20.14 -5.26
CA ILE A 569 12.52 -21.31 -6.13
C ILE A 569 11.30 -21.13 -7.03
N ASN A 570 10.13 -20.84 -6.45
CA ASN A 570 8.91 -20.64 -7.21
C ASN A 570 9.07 -19.48 -8.20
N PHE A 571 9.70 -18.39 -7.76
CA PHE A 571 10.04 -17.28 -8.63
C PHE A 571 10.95 -17.72 -9.80
N PHE A 572 12.09 -18.35 -9.52
CA PHE A 572 13.03 -18.67 -10.58
C PHE A 572 12.52 -19.78 -11.51
N ILE A 573 11.87 -20.81 -10.98
CA ILE A 573 11.41 -21.95 -11.77
C ILE A 573 10.09 -21.61 -12.49
N SER A 574 9.05 -21.23 -11.75
CA SER A 574 7.71 -21.01 -12.30
C SER A 574 7.62 -19.66 -13.03
N ASN A 575 8.20 -18.59 -12.46
CA ASN A 575 8.02 -17.24 -12.99
C ASN A 575 9.11 -16.85 -14.00
N TYR A 576 10.29 -17.49 -13.98
CA TYR A 576 11.36 -17.21 -14.93
C TYR A 576 11.64 -18.38 -15.90
N LEU A 577 11.95 -19.59 -15.45
CA LEU A 577 12.37 -20.68 -16.35
C LEU A 577 11.27 -21.16 -17.31
N VAL A 578 10.02 -21.26 -16.88
CA VAL A 578 8.94 -21.85 -17.71
C VAL A 578 7.85 -20.85 -18.13
N SER A 579 7.98 -19.59 -17.73
CA SER A 579 7.05 -18.52 -18.07
C SER A 579 7.38 -17.86 -19.42
N GLU A 580 6.34 -17.45 -20.15
CA GLU A 580 6.44 -16.58 -21.34
C GLU A 580 6.58 -15.10 -20.97
N GLU A 581 6.24 -14.71 -19.73
CA GLU A 581 6.15 -13.32 -19.25
C GLU A 581 7.36 -12.91 -18.40
N ARG A 582 8.55 -13.46 -18.70
CA ARG A 582 9.78 -13.29 -17.91
C ARG A 582 10.19 -11.84 -17.68
N GLU A 583 9.94 -10.96 -18.65
CA GLU A 583 10.36 -9.56 -18.61
C GLU A 583 9.58 -8.75 -17.58
N GLU A 584 8.29 -9.03 -17.41
CA GLU A 584 7.43 -8.33 -16.46
C GLU A 584 7.66 -8.87 -15.05
N LEU A 585 7.79 -10.20 -14.91
CA LEU A 585 8.00 -10.86 -13.62
C LEU A 585 9.36 -10.53 -12.99
N LEU A 586 10.41 -10.30 -13.80
CA LEU A 586 11.72 -9.82 -13.29
C LEU A 586 11.69 -8.37 -12.79
N LYS A 587 10.75 -7.55 -13.27
CA LYS A 587 10.56 -6.17 -12.80
C LYS A 587 9.67 -6.13 -11.55
N GLU A 588 8.75 -7.07 -11.42
CA GLU A 588 7.80 -7.18 -10.31
C GLU A 588 8.45 -7.72 -9.05
N TYR A 589 9.42 -8.64 -9.17
CA TYR A 589 10.03 -9.31 -8.02
C TYR A 589 11.58 -9.32 -8.03
N PRO A 590 12.24 -8.15 -8.07
CA PRO A 590 13.71 -8.08 -8.04
C PRO A 590 14.32 -8.66 -6.75
N GLU A 591 13.57 -8.69 -5.66
CA GLU A 591 14.03 -9.10 -4.32
C GLU A 591 14.42 -10.59 -4.20
N TYR A 592 13.95 -11.46 -5.09
CA TYR A 592 14.27 -12.90 -5.04
C TYR A 592 15.64 -13.24 -5.66
N CYS A 593 16.35 -12.29 -6.24
CA CYS A 593 17.67 -12.54 -6.82
C CYS A 593 18.66 -11.45 -6.42
N THR A 594 19.95 -11.79 -6.41
CA THR A 594 21.00 -10.79 -6.20
C THR A 594 21.05 -9.82 -7.39
N GLU A 595 21.55 -8.59 -7.20
CA GLU A 595 21.66 -7.61 -8.30
C GLU A 595 22.46 -8.18 -9.49
N GLU A 596 23.56 -8.90 -9.21
CA GLU A 596 24.37 -9.58 -10.25
C GLU A 596 23.57 -10.66 -10.99
N MET A 597 22.75 -11.44 -10.27
CA MET A 597 21.93 -12.46 -10.88
C MET A 597 20.79 -11.85 -11.69
N LEU A 598 20.15 -10.79 -11.19
CA LEU A 598 19.09 -10.05 -11.89
C LEU A 598 19.58 -9.53 -13.25
N GLU A 599 20.77 -8.93 -13.31
CA GLU A 599 21.38 -8.50 -14.58
C GLU A 599 21.57 -9.65 -15.57
N ARG A 600 21.98 -10.83 -15.09
CA ARG A 600 22.14 -12.03 -15.93
C ARG A 600 20.81 -12.59 -16.40
N LEU A 601 19.81 -12.60 -15.53
CA LEU A 601 18.44 -13.01 -15.87
C LEU A 601 17.90 -12.10 -16.98
N ILE A 602 18.13 -10.78 -16.89
CA ILE A 602 17.77 -9.79 -17.92
C ILE A 602 18.49 -10.07 -19.25
N GLN A 603 19.79 -10.34 -19.22
CA GLN A 603 20.58 -10.62 -20.44
C GLN A 603 20.10 -11.86 -21.20
N LYS A 604 19.60 -12.87 -20.49
CA LYS A 604 19.10 -14.14 -21.06
C LYS A 604 17.60 -14.15 -21.37
N GLN A 605 16.87 -13.06 -21.14
CA GLN A 605 15.43 -12.97 -21.43
C GLN A 605 15.05 -13.36 -22.87
N GLY A 606 15.93 -13.08 -23.85
CA GLY A 606 15.67 -13.36 -25.27
C GLY A 606 15.68 -14.83 -25.70
N GLU A 607 16.02 -15.77 -24.80
CA GLU A 607 16.14 -17.19 -25.11
C GLU A 607 14.80 -17.97 -25.05
N GLY A 608 13.72 -17.35 -24.53
CA GLY A 608 12.38 -17.95 -24.43
C GLY A 608 12.24 -19.08 -23.39
N PRO A 609 11.00 -19.51 -23.05
CA PRO A 609 10.70 -20.54 -22.05
C PRO A 609 11.52 -21.83 -22.21
N THR A 610 12.03 -22.37 -21.12
CA THR A 610 12.83 -23.60 -21.11
C THR A 610 11.93 -24.80 -20.81
N GLU A 611 11.16 -25.21 -21.81
CA GLU A 611 10.10 -26.25 -21.72
C GLU A 611 10.54 -27.58 -21.11
N LYS A 612 11.81 -27.95 -21.23
CA LYS A 612 12.32 -29.24 -20.72
C LYS A 612 12.24 -29.40 -19.20
N TYR A 613 12.09 -28.30 -18.44
CA TYR A 613 11.93 -28.33 -16.98
C TYR A 613 10.47 -28.23 -16.51
N ARG A 614 9.50 -28.03 -17.42
CA ARG A 614 8.09 -27.81 -17.06
C ARG A 614 7.49 -28.94 -16.21
N ASN A 615 7.83 -30.20 -16.53
CA ASN A 615 7.41 -31.38 -15.76
C ASN A 615 8.61 -32.05 -15.07
N GLY A 616 9.60 -31.26 -14.67
CA GLY A 616 10.77 -31.75 -13.96
C GLY A 616 10.55 -31.84 -12.45
N THR A 617 11.60 -32.22 -11.74
CA THR A 617 11.60 -32.25 -10.27
C THR A 617 12.77 -31.45 -9.72
N TRP A 618 12.72 -31.07 -8.46
CA TRP A 618 13.85 -30.48 -7.76
C TRP A 618 14.16 -31.22 -6.47
N GLN A 619 15.43 -31.14 -6.06
CA GLN A 619 15.96 -31.77 -4.85
C GLN A 619 16.92 -30.85 -4.12
N ILE A 620 16.96 -30.97 -2.80
CA ILE A 620 17.90 -30.22 -1.96
C ILE A 620 19.22 -30.98 -1.89
N SER A 621 20.33 -30.24 -1.91
CA SER A 621 21.65 -30.75 -1.58
C SER A 621 22.38 -29.75 -0.70
N SER A 622 23.16 -30.22 0.25
CA SER A 622 24.05 -29.38 1.06
C SER A 622 25.49 -29.78 0.81
N TRP A 623 26.40 -28.84 0.55
CA TRP A 623 27.83 -29.14 0.45
C TRP A 623 28.66 -27.96 0.98
N GLN A 624 29.65 -28.23 1.84
CA GLN A 624 30.48 -27.22 2.54
C GLN A 624 29.66 -26.14 3.27
N ASP A 625 28.62 -26.56 4.00
CA ASP A 625 27.71 -25.67 4.72
C ASP A 625 26.93 -24.67 3.84
N GLN A 626 26.96 -24.86 2.51
CA GLN A 626 26.17 -24.12 1.54
C GLN A 626 24.99 -24.97 1.02
N LEU A 627 23.82 -24.33 0.91
CA LEU A 627 22.62 -24.92 0.34
C LEU A 627 22.63 -24.82 -1.19
N TYR A 628 22.34 -25.94 -1.84
CA TYR A 628 22.15 -26.05 -3.28
C TYR A 628 20.80 -26.69 -3.59
N LEU A 629 20.28 -26.37 -4.77
CA LEU A 629 19.17 -27.10 -5.36
C LEU A 629 19.58 -27.70 -6.68
N VAL A 630 19.16 -28.94 -6.89
CA VAL A 630 19.37 -29.67 -8.13
C VAL A 630 18.03 -29.73 -8.85
N ILE A 631 17.97 -29.15 -10.04
CA ILE A 631 16.81 -29.18 -10.91
C ILE A 631 17.00 -30.31 -11.93
N ASN A 632 16.07 -31.25 -11.90
CA ASN A 632 15.98 -32.35 -12.84
C ASN A 632 15.03 -31.98 -13.98
N ASP A 633 15.38 -32.39 -15.20
CA ASP A 633 14.50 -32.22 -16.36
C ASP A 633 13.30 -33.20 -16.33
N ASN A 634 12.44 -33.10 -17.35
CA ASN A 634 11.29 -33.99 -17.54
C ASN A 634 11.64 -35.48 -17.78
N GLN A 635 12.93 -35.83 -17.88
CA GLN A 635 13.43 -37.21 -17.92
C GLN A 635 14.13 -37.61 -16.61
N ASP A 636 13.95 -36.80 -15.57
CA ASP A 636 14.52 -36.99 -14.23
C ASP A 636 16.07 -36.99 -14.23
N GLN A 637 16.68 -36.28 -15.18
CA GLN A 637 18.13 -36.09 -15.25
C GLN A 637 18.53 -34.73 -14.64
N PRO A 638 19.56 -34.67 -13.79
CA PRO A 638 20.03 -33.42 -13.19
C PRO A 638 20.60 -32.52 -14.28
N GLY A 639 19.94 -31.38 -14.51
CA GLY A 639 20.29 -30.46 -15.59
C GLY A 639 20.86 -29.13 -15.10
N MET A 640 20.45 -28.66 -13.92
CA MET A 640 20.80 -27.32 -13.43
C MET A 640 20.99 -27.33 -11.91
N ILE A 641 21.90 -26.49 -11.41
CA ILE A 641 22.17 -26.33 -9.97
C ILE A 641 22.00 -24.87 -9.57
N LEU A 642 21.22 -24.60 -8.52
CA LEU A 642 21.00 -23.26 -7.98
C LEU A 642 21.74 -23.10 -6.65
N SER A 643 22.24 -21.89 -6.40
CA SER A 643 22.77 -21.51 -5.08
C SER A 643 22.22 -20.16 -4.64
N PHE A 644 22.23 -19.95 -3.33
CA PHE A 644 21.61 -18.81 -2.67
C PHE A 644 22.63 -18.01 -1.85
N ASP A 645 22.36 -16.73 -1.66
CA ASP A 645 23.11 -15.90 -0.72
C ASP A 645 22.64 -16.12 0.73
N GLU A 646 23.27 -15.41 1.67
CA GLU A 646 22.93 -15.48 3.10
C GLU A 646 21.50 -15.00 3.42
N GLN A 647 20.83 -14.31 2.49
CA GLN A 647 19.45 -13.83 2.60
C GLN A 647 18.44 -14.74 1.87
N GLY A 648 18.87 -15.87 1.30
CA GLY A 648 17.98 -16.81 0.60
C GLY A 648 17.60 -16.38 -0.83
N ARG A 649 18.28 -15.37 -1.39
CA ARG A 649 18.07 -14.89 -2.77
C ARG A 649 18.90 -15.72 -3.75
N LEU A 650 18.41 -15.86 -4.98
CA LEU A 650 19.11 -16.60 -6.02
C LEU A 650 20.41 -15.85 -6.36
N ALA A 651 21.53 -16.50 -6.07
CA ALA A 651 22.86 -15.93 -6.26
C ALA A 651 23.52 -16.44 -7.56
N HIS A 652 23.42 -17.74 -7.82
CA HIS A 652 24.02 -18.34 -9.03
C HIS A 652 23.17 -19.47 -9.59
N VAL A 653 23.27 -19.63 -10.91
CA VAL A 653 22.71 -20.74 -11.69
C VAL A 653 23.84 -21.41 -12.46
N TYR A 654 24.03 -22.70 -12.26
CA TYR A 654 25.08 -23.49 -12.87
C TYR A 654 24.53 -24.53 -13.83
N LEU A 655 25.35 -24.89 -14.82
CA LEU A 655 25.07 -25.88 -15.86
C LEU A 655 23.99 -25.40 -16.85
N ASP A 656 23.65 -26.25 -17.80
CA ASP A 656 22.66 -25.99 -18.84
C ASP A 656 22.77 -24.63 -19.56
N GLY A 657 23.97 -24.28 -20.00
CA GLY A 657 24.24 -23.01 -20.68
C GLY A 657 24.36 -21.80 -19.76
N TRP A 658 24.23 -21.96 -18.44
CA TRP A 658 24.56 -20.97 -17.41
C TRP A 658 26.04 -21.07 -16.99
N GLU A 659 26.34 -20.86 -15.71
CA GLU A 659 27.70 -20.82 -15.20
C GLU A 659 28.35 -22.21 -15.21
N ALA A 660 29.64 -22.26 -15.54
CA ALA A 660 30.40 -23.50 -15.44
C ALA A 660 30.74 -23.80 -13.99
N MET A 661 30.59 -25.07 -13.60
CA MET A 661 31.02 -25.60 -12.31
C MET A 661 31.91 -26.83 -12.56
N ASP A 662 32.94 -27.03 -11.73
CA ASP A 662 33.87 -28.13 -11.93
C ASP A 662 33.20 -29.50 -11.69
N GLU A 663 33.52 -30.49 -12.52
CA GLU A 663 32.88 -31.82 -12.50
C GLU A 663 32.98 -32.52 -11.13
N LYS A 664 34.04 -32.22 -10.37
CA LYS A 664 34.24 -32.81 -9.05
C LYS A 664 33.25 -32.23 -8.04
N THR A 665 33.04 -30.92 -8.03
CA THR A 665 32.04 -30.26 -7.18
C THR A 665 30.62 -30.63 -7.57
N VAL A 666 30.29 -30.64 -8.87
CA VAL A 666 28.98 -31.10 -9.36
C VAL A 666 28.68 -32.51 -8.84
N LYS A 667 29.65 -33.42 -8.94
CA LYS A 667 29.49 -34.78 -8.42
C LYS A 667 29.24 -34.80 -6.90
N GLN A 668 29.94 -33.99 -6.11
CA GLN A 668 29.72 -33.94 -4.65
C GLN A 668 28.33 -33.44 -4.28
N ILE A 669 27.84 -32.40 -4.97
CA ILE A 669 26.48 -31.87 -4.78
C ILE A 669 25.45 -32.95 -5.18
N LEU A 670 25.62 -33.57 -6.34
CA LEU A 670 24.70 -34.62 -6.79
C LEU A 670 24.70 -35.84 -5.84
N ASP A 671 25.84 -36.25 -5.30
CA ASP A 671 25.94 -37.39 -4.39
C ASP A 671 25.31 -37.11 -3.00
N GLN A 672 25.15 -35.83 -2.62
CA GLN A 672 24.61 -35.39 -1.32
C GLN A 672 23.15 -34.91 -1.36
N ARG A 673 22.46 -35.09 -2.49
CA ARG A 673 21.06 -34.72 -2.63
C ARG A 673 20.12 -35.56 -1.76
N THR A 674 19.03 -34.95 -1.31
CA THR A 674 17.95 -35.64 -0.60
C THR A 674 17.33 -36.74 -1.45
N ALA A 675 16.76 -37.77 -0.82
CA ALA A 675 16.01 -38.81 -1.53
C ALA A 675 14.63 -38.30 -1.99
N GLU A 676 14.08 -37.34 -1.27
CA GLU A 676 12.81 -36.69 -1.58
C GLU A 676 12.95 -35.79 -2.82
N LYS A 677 11.92 -35.83 -3.67
CA LYS A 677 11.79 -35.06 -4.90
C LYS A 677 10.49 -34.27 -4.82
N HIS A 678 10.56 -33.03 -5.28
CA HIS A 678 9.41 -32.16 -5.35
C HIS A 678 9.15 -31.81 -6.81
N ASP A 679 7.89 -31.84 -7.21
CA ASP A 679 7.49 -31.46 -8.57
C ASP A 679 7.67 -29.95 -8.75
N ILE A 680 8.03 -29.56 -9.97
CA ILE A 680 8.23 -28.16 -10.36
C ILE A 680 6.89 -27.43 -10.60
N LEU A 681 5.86 -28.15 -11.03
CA LEU A 681 4.49 -27.66 -11.28
C LEU A 681 3.46 -28.63 -10.72
#